data_AF-A0AB35XFR7-F1
#
_entry.id   AF-A0AB35XFR7-F1
#
_cell.length_a   1.000
_cell.length_b   1.000
_cell.length_c   1.000
_cell.angle_alpha   90.00
_cell.angle_beta   90.00
_cell.angle_gamma   90.00
#
_symmetry.space_group_name_H-M   'P 1'
#
loop_
_entity.id
_entity.type
_entity.pdbx_description
1 polymer ?
#
loop_
_entity_poly.entity_id
_entity_poly.type
_entity_poly.pdbx_seq_one_letter_code
_entity_poly.pdbx_strand_id
1 'polypeptide(L)'
;MAEITSASAGRKPDTNKRSWHRKASRPVSGWLAALLIVAIVSRWIPQSRWLLVHMVTLGVATTSIMVWGQYFTEAILHNNLTEADRSRQVLRIRLLTAGIIVTCVGMVADWPWVTVVGAVIVGSMLTWYAFDLGHQVRHALPGRFDSTVRFYCAAACLLPLGATLGAIMAFSPVEPWRTRLLVAHQALNLLGFVGLTVVGTLITLWPTVLRTKMQPAQDRHGRYSLYVMMAAVAITTVSALCGLWWLAAIGVTAHIIGVCIVLGDLVACAVHKPPRDFPGFTMGAAICWMLVWLVWLAWKLASKGTGLLADDIFTLSVPVIVGFLLQLLIGAMSYLMPMVMGGGPKIVRATNAKMHAFGALRATITNAGLLLWVLAMGAWTRRLGMVMAVVGLATFLPATAAMVRTGVPLLKEKGRQMAVRAAAAAEKGETPGASPERAAVSPAAKPTATTSTESDAPSSSAVTGITPKTVDPAPTAPTDRRSFVGAFAGAATALTAAAVGHRLDQNAPADDADGPAAVVGKVSPTGHTTTVSITAEGMKYHPSTISVPAGDELVVEITNKDPNQVHDLQFANGAHSPRLDPGAHATVKAGVITGPTEGWCTIVGHKSMGMVLKVQVSGMPGGAEHDNHMGSTNPRGKIDLTESPGKGFTTRDAVVPPLLAGRVHTMTLTAKESVQEIAPGTTIDAMTYNGRYMAPVIHARIGDEMRIHLVNRGTMGHSLDFHAGTVSPDEVMRTIAPGHELDYNFTLHRAGIWLYHCSTMPMSAHIAAGMFGAVIVPPHDLPRADREYYLVQSETYLSEHNGAEVDTGKIANETPDLTMFNGHANQYVFEPLKAKVGERVRIWVLAAGPSRGCSFHVVGTQFDTVFKEGAYTLRRGNPEGGGCQALDLSSAQGGFVEMVFEEPGHYTFVNHSFVEMERGARGIIQVTA
;
A
#
# COMPACT_ATOMS: atom_id res chain seq x y z
N MET A 1 -27.00 46.91 62.49
CA MET A 1 -25.68 46.90 61.80
C MET A 1 -25.81 45.85 60.70
N ALA A 2 -25.83 46.17 59.39
CA ALA A 2 -24.80 46.90 58.62
C ALA A 2 -23.48 46.08 58.60
N GLU A 3 -22.90 45.60 57.50
CA GLU A 3 -23.15 45.79 56.05
C GLU A 3 -22.68 44.56 55.20
N ILE A 4 -23.30 44.38 54.01
CA ILE A 4 -22.71 44.11 52.67
C ILE A 4 -21.49 43.14 52.58
N THR A 5 -21.59 42.00 51.89
CA THR A 5 -21.25 41.93 50.44
C THR A 5 -21.87 40.74 49.68
N SER A 6 -22.82 41.09 48.80
CA SER A 6 -22.99 40.61 47.41
C SER A 6 -22.53 39.22 46.98
N ALA A 7 -23.51 38.38 46.63
CA ALA A 7 -23.34 37.17 45.82
C ALA A 7 -22.68 37.44 44.45
N SER A 8 -21.94 36.47 43.92
CA SER A 8 -21.15 36.63 42.70
C SER A 8 -22.01 36.68 41.41
N ALA A 9 -22.52 37.86 41.08
CA ALA A 9 -23.07 38.17 39.75
C ALA A 9 -21.93 38.17 38.71
N GLY A 10 -21.68 37.00 38.10
CA GLY A 10 -20.47 36.78 37.28
C GLY A 10 -20.68 35.83 36.11
N ARG A 11 -21.84 35.85 35.44
CA ARG A 11 -22.10 35.01 34.25
C ARG A 11 -21.31 35.51 33.04
N LYS A 12 -20.01 35.20 33.02
CA LYS A 12 -19.11 35.41 31.85
C LYS A 12 -19.78 34.83 30.59
N PRO A 13 -19.60 35.46 29.41
CA PRO A 13 -20.17 34.96 28.16
C PRO A 13 -19.66 33.53 27.89
N ASP A 14 -20.56 32.66 27.40
CA ASP A 14 -20.33 31.23 27.17
C ASP A 14 -19.22 30.98 26.14
N THR A 15 -17.99 30.96 26.65
CA THR A 15 -16.74 30.81 25.91
C THR A 15 -16.22 29.37 25.97
N ASN A 16 -16.87 28.50 26.75
CA ASN A 16 -16.32 27.21 27.15
C ASN A 16 -16.42 26.17 26.01
N LYS A 17 -17.62 25.97 25.45
CA LYS A 17 -17.86 25.01 24.35
C LYS A 17 -16.97 25.24 23.12
N ARG A 18 -16.81 26.50 22.69
CA ARG A 18 -15.95 26.84 21.53
C ARG A 18 -14.47 26.59 21.79
N SER A 19 -14.01 26.78 23.03
CA SER A 19 -12.61 26.53 23.39
C SER A 19 -12.28 25.04 23.37
N TRP A 20 -13.23 24.20 23.81
CA TRP A 20 -13.10 22.75 23.85
C TRP A 20 -12.95 22.15 22.45
N HIS A 21 -13.88 22.40 21.52
CA HIS A 21 -13.80 21.89 20.15
C HIS A 21 -12.46 22.23 19.49
N ARG A 22 -11.98 23.48 19.63
CA ARG A 22 -10.68 23.90 19.07
C ARG A 22 -9.48 23.16 19.70
N LYS A 23 -9.56 22.79 20.98
CA LYS A 23 -8.53 21.97 21.66
C LYS A 23 -8.62 20.50 21.22
N ALA A 24 -9.82 19.96 21.07
CA ALA A 24 -10.10 18.55 20.76
C ALA A 24 -9.87 18.19 19.27
N SER A 25 -10.20 19.08 18.32
CA SER A 25 -10.00 18.84 16.88
C SER A 25 -8.56 19.10 16.40
N ARG A 26 -7.69 19.70 17.23
CA ARG A 26 -6.30 20.03 16.86
C ARG A 26 -5.48 18.82 16.36
N PRO A 27 -5.52 17.64 17.02
CA PRO A 27 -4.83 16.46 16.52
C PRO A 27 -5.31 15.98 15.16
N VAL A 28 -6.61 16.11 14.83
CA VAL A 28 -7.14 15.75 13.49
C VAL A 28 -6.49 16.61 12.40
N SER A 29 -6.34 17.92 12.63
CA SER A 29 -5.63 18.81 11.70
C SER A 29 -4.14 18.47 11.59
N GLY A 30 -3.50 18.05 12.69
CA GLY A 30 -2.13 17.56 12.71
C GLY A 30 -1.96 16.29 11.85
N TRP A 31 -2.84 15.31 12.02
CA TRP A 31 -2.84 14.08 11.23
C TRP A 31 -3.08 14.33 9.74
N LEU A 32 -3.98 15.24 9.37
CA LEU A 32 -4.19 15.61 7.96
C LEU A 32 -2.95 16.28 7.33
N ALA A 33 -2.22 17.11 8.08
CA ALA A 33 -0.98 17.72 7.60
C ALA A 33 0.15 16.68 7.50
N ALA A 34 0.31 15.82 8.51
CA ALA A 34 1.29 14.74 8.51
C ALA A 34 1.03 13.74 7.36
N LEU A 35 -0.23 13.39 7.11
CA LEU A 35 -0.64 12.49 6.02
C LEU A 35 -0.22 13.05 4.65
N LEU A 36 -0.37 14.36 4.42
CA LEU A 36 0.07 15.00 3.18
C LEU A 36 1.60 14.94 3.01
N ILE A 37 2.35 15.18 4.08
CA ILE A 37 3.82 15.08 4.08
C ILE A 37 4.24 13.63 3.78
N VAL A 38 3.73 12.66 4.55
CA VAL A 38 4.04 11.23 4.39
C VAL A 38 3.64 10.70 3.02
N ALA A 39 2.53 11.16 2.43
CA ALA A 39 2.16 10.79 1.06
C ALA A 39 3.20 11.25 0.03
N ILE A 40 3.75 12.46 0.16
CA ILE A 40 4.80 12.99 -0.72
C ILE A 40 6.13 12.22 -0.56
N VAL A 41 6.52 11.91 0.69
CA VAL A 41 7.79 11.19 0.97
C VAL A 41 7.64 9.66 1.03
N SER A 42 6.48 9.12 0.66
CA SER A 42 6.13 7.69 0.81
C SER A 42 7.08 6.72 0.11
N ARG A 43 7.76 7.16 -0.96
CA ARG A 43 8.77 6.37 -1.69
C ARG A 43 10.06 6.09 -0.93
N TRP A 44 10.31 6.81 0.17
CA TRP A 44 11.51 6.67 1.01
C TRP A 44 11.19 6.11 2.40
N ILE A 45 9.93 5.77 2.69
CA ILE A 45 9.49 5.29 4.00
C ILE A 45 9.23 3.78 3.92
N PRO A 46 9.94 2.94 4.71
CA PRO A 46 9.59 1.54 4.89
C PRO A 46 8.13 1.38 5.35
N GLN A 47 7.44 0.36 4.86
CA GLN A 47 6.03 0.10 5.20
C GLN A 47 5.06 1.28 4.89
N SER A 48 5.39 2.17 3.94
CA SER A 48 4.58 3.37 3.65
C SER A 48 3.11 3.10 3.32
N ARG A 49 2.79 1.97 2.67
CA ARG A 49 1.40 1.53 2.40
C ARG A 49 0.63 1.28 3.70
N TRP A 50 1.22 0.56 4.66
CA TRP A 50 0.63 0.34 5.98
C TRP A 50 0.46 1.66 6.73
N LEU A 51 1.49 2.52 6.69
CA LEU A 51 1.50 3.80 7.40
C LEU A 51 0.39 4.72 6.90
N LEU A 52 0.24 4.88 5.57
CA LEU A 52 -0.81 5.71 4.98
C LEU A 52 -2.22 5.22 5.37
N VAL A 53 -2.46 3.91 5.34
CA VAL A 53 -3.74 3.32 5.78
C VAL A 53 -4.01 3.65 7.25
N HIS A 54 -3.05 3.42 8.15
CA HIS A 54 -3.24 3.62 9.59
C HIS A 54 -3.26 5.10 10.01
N MET A 55 -2.56 5.98 9.29
CA MET A 55 -2.69 7.43 9.47
C MET A 55 -4.10 7.92 9.13
N VAL A 56 -4.77 7.32 8.14
CA VAL A 56 -6.18 7.64 7.86
C VAL A 56 -7.13 6.99 8.87
N THR A 57 -7.01 5.69 9.14
CA THR A 57 -7.98 4.96 9.99
C THR A 57 -7.81 5.26 11.49
N LEU A 58 -6.58 5.17 12.03
CA LEU A 58 -6.30 5.51 13.42
C LEU A 58 -6.11 7.03 13.59
N GLY A 59 -5.17 7.62 12.84
CA GLY A 59 -4.82 9.03 13.01
C GLY A 59 -6.01 9.97 12.77
N VAL A 60 -6.52 10.02 11.54
CA VAL A 60 -7.57 10.96 11.13
C VAL A 60 -8.96 10.53 11.59
N ALA A 61 -9.39 9.29 11.28
CA ALA A 61 -10.76 8.84 11.48
C ALA A 61 -11.07 8.52 12.95
N THR A 62 -10.27 7.70 13.64
CA THR A 62 -10.53 7.34 15.06
C THR A 62 -10.52 8.59 15.96
N THR A 63 -9.57 9.51 15.77
CA THR A 63 -9.56 10.80 16.47
C THR A 63 -10.83 11.61 16.18
N SER A 64 -11.27 11.66 14.93
CA SER A 64 -12.52 12.36 14.55
C SER A 64 -13.76 11.71 15.17
N ILE A 65 -13.82 10.39 15.24
CA ILE A 65 -14.90 9.62 15.87
C ILE A 65 -15.00 9.95 17.37
N MET A 66 -13.89 10.07 18.08
CA MET A 66 -13.89 10.44 19.51
C MET A 66 -14.30 11.89 19.78
N VAL A 67 -13.99 12.81 18.86
CA VAL A 67 -14.39 14.23 18.97
C VAL A 67 -15.88 14.41 18.64
N TRP A 68 -16.32 13.86 17.52
CA TRP A 68 -17.67 14.09 16.99
C TRP A 68 -18.71 13.15 17.56
N GLY A 69 -18.36 11.89 17.89
CA GLY A 69 -19.26 10.97 18.57
C GLY A 69 -19.69 11.49 19.95
N GLN A 70 -18.77 12.09 20.72
CA GLN A 70 -19.15 12.79 21.95
C GLN A 70 -20.03 14.01 21.68
N TYR A 71 -19.70 14.84 20.67
CA TYR A 71 -20.53 16.01 20.33
C TYR A 71 -21.97 15.61 19.97
N PHE A 72 -22.15 14.55 19.17
CA PHE A 72 -23.47 14.02 18.85
C PHE A 72 -24.15 13.39 20.07
N THR A 73 -23.39 12.74 20.96
CA THR A 73 -23.92 12.21 22.24
C THR A 73 -24.45 13.32 23.14
N GLU A 74 -23.69 14.41 23.34
CA GLU A 74 -24.16 15.61 24.06
C GLU A 74 -25.42 16.22 23.40
N ALA A 75 -25.46 16.28 22.06
CA ALA A 75 -26.57 16.84 21.31
C ALA A 75 -27.86 16.00 21.37
N ILE A 76 -27.74 14.66 21.32
CA ILE A 76 -28.86 13.70 21.29
C ILE A 76 -29.42 13.43 22.68
N LEU A 77 -28.54 13.27 23.69
CA LEU A 77 -28.94 13.03 25.08
C LEU A 77 -29.27 14.34 25.83
N HIS A 78 -29.11 15.49 25.17
CA HIS A 78 -29.24 16.84 25.74
C HIS A 78 -28.39 17.09 27.01
N ASN A 79 -27.36 16.27 27.22
CA ASN A 79 -26.44 16.34 28.35
C ASN A 79 -25.23 17.20 27.98
N ASN A 80 -24.86 18.16 28.84
CA ASN A 80 -23.73 19.05 28.62
C ASN A 80 -22.59 18.69 29.58
N LEU A 81 -21.46 18.22 29.06
CA LEU A 81 -20.31 17.86 29.89
C LEU A 81 -19.77 19.07 30.69
N THR A 82 -19.42 18.80 31.96
CA THR A 82 -18.76 19.77 32.85
C THR A 82 -17.37 20.15 32.34
N GLU A 83 -16.79 21.24 32.85
CA GLU A 83 -15.43 21.65 32.47
C GLU A 83 -14.37 20.61 32.88
N ALA A 84 -14.56 19.95 34.02
CA ALA A 84 -13.71 18.84 34.46
C ALA A 84 -13.75 17.66 33.47
N ASP A 85 -14.94 17.23 33.05
CA ASP A 85 -15.09 16.10 32.12
C ASP A 85 -14.56 16.42 30.72
N ARG A 86 -14.77 17.66 30.25
CA ARG A 86 -14.14 18.16 29.01
C ARG A 86 -12.61 18.11 29.06
N SER A 87 -12.01 18.37 30.22
CA SER A 87 -10.55 18.28 30.38
C SER A 87 -10.06 16.82 30.28
N ARG A 88 -10.75 15.88 30.94
CA ARG A 88 -10.48 14.43 30.87
C ARG A 88 -10.59 13.90 29.44
N GLN A 89 -11.61 14.33 28.69
CA GLN A 89 -11.78 13.93 27.30
C GLN A 89 -10.64 14.46 26.40
N VAL A 90 -10.19 15.71 26.57
CA VAL A 90 -9.05 16.25 25.82
C VAL A 90 -7.76 15.50 26.16
N LEU A 91 -7.57 15.10 27.43
CA LEU A 91 -6.46 14.23 27.83
C LEU A 91 -6.54 12.86 27.12
N ARG A 92 -7.70 12.20 27.13
CA ARG A 92 -7.94 10.92 26.44
C ARG A 92 -7.61 10.99 24.94
N ILE A 93 -8.00 12.05 24.25
CA ILE A 93 -7.70 12.25 22.82
C ILE A 93 -6.18 12.48 22.58
N ARG A 94 -5.48 13.16 23.50
CA ARG A 94 -4.02 13.34 23.42
C ARG A 94 -3.27 12.03 23.67
N LEU A 95 -3.69 11.25 24.66
CA LEU A 95 -3.13 9.94 24.96
C LEU A 95 -3.36 8.95 23.80
N LEU A 96 -4.55 8.97 23.17
CA LEU A 96 -4.80 8.24 21.94
C LEU A 96 -3.80 8.66 20.85
N THR A 97 -3.66 9.98 20.62
CA THR A 97 -2.73 10.51 19.60
C THR A 97 -1.29 10.04 19.84
N ALA A 98 -0.83 10.05 21.10
CA ALA A 98 0.49 9.54 21.47
C ALA A 98 0.61 8.03 21.23
N GLY A 99 -0.39 7.23 21.61
CA GLY A 99 -0.43 5.79 21.34
C GLY A 99 -0.32 5.47 19.84
N ILE A 100 -1.08 6.19 18.99
CA ILE A 100 -1.00 6.02 17.53
C ILE A 100 0.39 6.38 17.00
N ILE A 101 1.01 7.46 17.48
CA ILE A 101 2.38 7.82 17.09
C ILE A 101 3.36 6.71 17.49
N VAL A 102 3.26 6.16 18.69
CA VAL A 102 4.09 5.03 19.16
C VAL A 102 3.87 3.79 18.28
N THR A 103 2.64 3.44 17.93
CA THR A 103 2.34 2.34 16.99
C THR A 103 2.96 2.58 15.61
N CYS A 104 2.85 3.79 15.06
CA CYS A 104 3.42 4.13 13.76
C CYS A 104 4.96 4.09 13.76
N VAL A 105 5.60 4.61 14.82
CA VAL A 105 7.06 4.55 14.97
C VAL A 105 7.53 3.11 15.13
N GLY A 106 6.86 2.33 15.98
CA GLY A 106 7.16 0.90 16.16
C GLY A 106 7.09 0.13 14.84
N MET A 107 6.07 0.34 14.02
CA MET A 107 5.93 -0.38 12.75
C MET A 107 6.95 0.08 11.68
N VAL A 108 7.26 1.38 11.58
CA VAL A 108 8.22 1.88 10.59
C VAL A 108 9.66 1.52 10.95
N ALA A 109 9.97 1.35 12.24
CA ALA A 109 11.27 0.91 12.74
C ALA A 109 11.39 -0.62 12.90
N ASP A 110 10.34 -1.39 12.56
CA ASP A 110 10.24 -2.85 12.74
C ASP A 110 10.46 -3.33 14.19
N TRP A 111 9.88 -2.60 15.15
CA TRP A 111 9.97 -2.86 16.59
C TRP A 111 8.63 -3.37 17.15
N PRO A 112 8.35 -4.68 17.11
CA PRO A 112 7.03 -5.23 17.44
C PRO A 112 6.55 -4.88 18.84
N TRP A 113 7.43 -4.91 19.85
CA TRP A 113 7.07 -4.55 21.22
C TRP A 113 6.68 -3.07 21.38
N VAL A 114 7.27 -2.16 20.60
CA VAL A 114 6.87 -0.74 20.59
C VAL A 114 5.49 -0.60 19.94
N THR A 115 5.24 -1.34 18.86
CA THR A 115 3.92 -1.42 18.21
C THR A 115 2.85 -1.95 19.18
N VAL A 116 3.15 -2.98 19.97
CA VAL A 116 2.30 -3.52 21.04
C VAL A 116 1.98 -2.46 22.10
N VAL A 117 2.99 -1.75 22.62
CA VAL A 117 2.79 -0.68 23.62
C VAL A 117 1.85 0.41 23.08
N GLY A 118 2.08 0.88 21.85
CA GLY A 118 1.18 1.85 21.21
C GLY A 118 -0.25 1.32 21.05
N ALA A 119 -0.40 0.06 20.61
CA ALA A 119 -1.70 -0.58 20.41
C ALA A 119 -2.47 -0.77 21.74
N VAL A 120 -1.78 -1.09 22.83
CA VAL A 120 -2.36 -1.18 24.19
C VAL A 120 -2.84 0.20 24.67
N ILE A 121 -2.08 1.28 24.42
CA ILE A 121 -2.52 2.65 24.73
C ILE A 121 -3.78 3.00 23.92
N VAL A 122 -3.78 2.73 22.61
CA VAL A 122 -4.92 2.96 21.71
C VAL A 122 -6.17 2.21 22.20
N GLY A 123 -6.06 0.90 22.43
CA GLY A 123 -7.16 0.07 22.93
C GLY A 123 -7.70 0.54 24.28
N SER A 124 -6.81 0.89 25.22
CA SER A 124 -7.19 1.41 26.54
C SER A 124 -7.97 2.72 26.45
N MET A 125 -7.57 3.64 25.57
CA MET A 125 -8.28 4.92 25.38
C MET A 125 -9.67 4.74 24.74
N LEU A 126 -9.84 3.78 23.82
CA LEU A 126 -11.16 3.48 23.26
C LEU A 126 -12.05 2.69 24.23
N THR A 127 -11.48 1.82 25.05
CA THR A 127 -12.19 1.15 26.16
C THR A 127 -12.73 2.17 27.16
N TRP A 128 -11.90 3.14 27.57
CA TRP A 128 -12.35 4.27 28.42
C TRP A 128 -13.46 5.10 27.74
N TYR A 129 -13.36 5.33 26.43
CA TYR A 129 -14.41 6.02 25.68
C TYR A 129 -15.74 5.25 25.65
N ALA A 130 -15.70 3.93 25.45
CA ALA A 130 -16.90 3.08 25.47
C ALA A 130 -17.62 3.11 26.83
N PHE A 131 -16.87 3.02 27.94
CA PHE A 131 -17.45 3.11 29.28
C PHE A 131 -18.07 4.48 29.59
N ASP A 132 -17.41 5.56 29.17
CA ASP A 132 -17.89 6.93 29.34
C ASP A 132 -19.20 7.19 28.58
N LEU A 133 -19.28 6.81 27.30
CA LEU A 133 -20.52 6.85 26.52
C LEU A 133 -21.62 5.96 27.14
N GLY A 134 -21.28 4.73 27.54
CA GLY A 134 -22.23 3.81 28.17
C GLY A 134 -22.81 4.34 29.48
N HIS A 135 -22.00 5.03 30.29
CA HIS A 135 -22.45 5.73 31.49
C HIS A 135 -23.39 6.89 31.14
N GLN A 136 -23.03 7.72 30.16
CA GLN A 136 -23.89 8.82 29.70
C GLN A 136 -25.26 8.34 29.20
N VAL A 137 -25.31 7.22 28.45
CA VAL A 137 -26.58 6.61 27.99
C VAL A 137 -27.43 6.10 29.15
N ARG A 138 -26.83 5.49 30.18
CA ARG A 138 -27.57 4.94 31.34
C ARG A 138 -28.16 6.01 32.26
N HIS A 139 -27.56 7.20 32.31
CA HIS A 139 -27.97 8.28 33.20
C HIS A 139 -28.75 9.42 32.51
N ALA A 140 -28.86 9.40 31.19
CA ALA A 140 -29.70 10.34 30.44
C ALA A 140 -31.17 9.88 30.39
N LEU A 141 -32.10 10.85 30.31
CA LEU A 141 -33.50 10.55 30.01
C LEU A 141 -33.63 9.98 28.58
N PRO A 142 -34.57 9.04 28.31
CA PRO A 142 -34.71 8.41 26.99
C PRO A 142 -34.96 9.43 25.86
N GLY A 143 -33.94 9.69 25.05
CA GLY A 143 -34.03 10.52 23.86
C GLY A 143 -34.57 9.73 22.66
N ARG A 144 -35.24 10.42 21.72
CA ARG A 144 -35.86 9.83 20.51
C ARG A 144 -34.89 9.09 19.56
N PHE A 145 -33.59 9.16 19.80
CA PHE A 145 -32.52 8.59 18.97
C PHE A 145 -31.35 8.03 19.81
N ASP A 146 -31.64 7.47 20.99
CA ASP A 146 -30.61 6.84 21.85
C ASP A 146 -29.85 5.71 21.12
N SER A 147 -30.52 5.06 20.16
CA SER A 147 -29.98 4.06 19.24
C SER A 147 -28.65 4.48 18.58
N THR A 148 -28.53 5.72 18.14
CA THR A 148 -27.28 6.28 17.57
C THR A 148 -26.12 6.22 18.55
N VAL A 149 -26.36 6.47 19.84
CA VAL A 149 -25.30 6.40 20.87
C VAL A 149 -24.93 4.94 21.16
N ARG A 150 -25.89 4.01 21.06
CA ARG A 150 -25.61 2.56 21.16
C ARG A 150 -24.68 2.07 20.05
N PHE A 151 -24.78 2.59 18.82
CA PHE A 151 -23.80 2.34 17.76
C PHE A 151 -22.39 2.79 18.17
N TYR A 152 -22.23 3.98 18.76
CA TYR A 152 -20.93 4.48 19.20
C TYR A 152 -20.33 3.63 20.33
N CYS A 153 -21.13 3.21 21.31
CA CYS A 153 -20.68 2.29 22.36
C CYS A 153 -20.23 0.95 21.78
N ALA A 154 -21.04 0.34 20.91
CA ALA A 154 -20.73 -0.95 20.29
C ALA A 154 -19.46 -0.88 19.42
N ALA A 155 -19.33 0.16 18.60
CA ALA A 155 -18.13 0.44 17.81
C ALA A 155 -16.88 0.53 18.70
N ALA A 156 -16.93 1.35 19.76
CA ALA A 156 -15.79 1.61 20.64
C ALA A 156 -15.31 0.35 21.39
N CYS A 157 -16.20 -0.62 21.65
CA CYS A 157 -15.84 -1.93 22.21
C CYS A 157 -15.12 -2.87 21.23
N LEU A 158 -15.27 -2.69 19.91
CA LEU A 158 -14.66 -3.58 18.90
C LEU A 158 -13.23 -3.19 18.53
N LEU A 159 -12.88 -1.89 18.57
CA LEU A 159 -11.52 -1.43 18.23
C LEU A 159 -10.43 -2.07 19.12
N PRO A 160 -10.58 -2.21 20.45
CA PRO A 160 -9.57 -2.88 21.29
C PRO A 160 -9.26 -4.32 20.83
N LEU A 161 -10.27 -5.07 20.38
CA LEU A 161 -10.09 -6.42 19.82
C LEU A 161 -9.31 -6.35 18.50
N GLY A 162 -9.67 -5.42 17.60
CA GLY A 162 -8.95 -5.20 16.36
C GLY A 162 -7.50 -4.74 16.56
N ALA A 163 -7.26 -3.86 17.55
CA ALA A 163 -5.93 -3.40 17.94
C ALA A 163 -5.08 -4.56 18.50
N THR A 164 -5.68 -5.49 19.24
CA THR A 164 -5.00 -6.72 19.71
C THR A 164 -4.56 -7.58 18.52
N LEU A 165 -5.44 -7.82 17.54
CA LEU A 165 -5.05 -8.55 16.32
C LEU A 165 -3.95 -7.81 15.53
N GLY A 166 -4.02 -6.47 15.45
CA GLY A 166 -2.98 -5.67 14.81
C GLY A 166 -1.62 -5.74 15.52
N ALA A 167 -1.63 -5.81 16.86
CA ALA A 167 -0.43 -5.99 17.67
C ALA A 167 0.18 -7.40 17.49
N ILE A 168 -0.64 -8.44 17.37
CA ILE A 168 -0.18 -9.80 17.03
C ILE A 168 0.43 -9.83 15.62
N MET A 169 -0.18 -9.14 14.65
CA MET A 169 0.36 -9.03 13.29
C MET A 169 1.68 -8.27 13.18
N ALA A 170 2.07 -7.49 14.19
CA ALA A 170 3.37 -6.81 14.22
C ALA A 170 4.55 -7.78 14.35
N PHE A 171 4.31 -9.02 14.77
CA PHE A 171 5.31 -10.10 14.80
C PHE A 171 5.42 -10.86 13.45
N SER A 172 4.95 -10.26 12.36
CA SER A 172 5.04 -10.80 10.98
C SER A 172 4.65 -12.29 10.85
N PRO A 173 3.43 -12.69 11.27
CA PRO A 173 2.98 -14.07 11.17
C PRO A 173 2.98 -14.54 9.71
N VAL A 174 3.31 -15.82 9.51
CA VAL A 174 3.28 -16.48 8.19
C VAL A 174 1.86 -16.82 7.74
N GLU A 175 1.68 -17.15 6.46
CA GLU A 175 0.42 -17.72 5.96
C GLU A 175 0.16 -19.11 6.58
N PRO A 176 -1.11 -19.51 6.82
CA PRO A 176 -2.34 -18.78 6.51
C PRO A 176 -2.75 -17.75 7.58
N TRP A 177 -2.01 -17.65 8.70
CA TRP A 177 -2.37 -16.77 9.81
C TRP A 177 -2.29 -15.29 9.44
N ARG A 178 -1.35 -14.89 8.60
CA ARG A 178 -1.25 -13.53 8.05
C ARG A 178 -2.57 -13.06 7.42
N THR A 179 -3.13 -13.82 6.47
CA THR A 179 -4.39 -13.47 5.82
C THR A 179 -5.59 -13.57 6.77
N ARG A 180 -5.65 -14.61 7.63
CA ARG A 180 -6.74 -14.79 8.61
C ARG A 180 -6.81 -13.63 9.60
N LEU A 181 -5.68 -13.24 10.18
CA LEU A 181 -5.56 -12.12 11.10
C LEU A 181 -5.86 -10.78 10.40
N LEU A 182 -5.39 -10.58 9.16
CA LEU A 182 -5.68 -9.38 8.37
C LEU A 182 -7.19 -9.18 8.14
N VAL A 183 -7.89 -10.22 7.69
CA VAL A 183 -9.35 -10.15 7.44
C VAL A 183 -10.12 -9.97 8.76
N ALA A 184 -9.73 -10.65 9.83
CA ALA A 184 -10.35 -10.50 11.15
C ALA A 184 -10.13 -9.10 11.75
N HIS A 185 -8.92 -8.55 11.63
CA HIS A 185 -8.57 -7.18 12.02
C HIS A 185 -9.38 -6.16 11.22
N GLN A 186 -9.48 -6.34 9.90
CA GLN A 186 -10.29 -5.51 9.01
C GLN A 186 -11.79 -5.59 9.36
N ALA A 187 -12.32 -6.77 9.70
CA ALA A 187 -13.70 -6.91 10.14
C ALA A 187 -13.99 -6.14 11.43
N LEU A 188 -13.14 -6.26 12.45
CA LEU A 188 -13.32 -5.55 13.73
C LEU A 188 -13.18 -4.02 13.60
N ASN A 189 -12.23 -3.56 12.78
CA ASN A 189 -11.92 -2.13 12.69
C ASN A 189 -12.72 -1.38 11.61
N LEU A 190 -12.88 -1.94 10.40
CA LEU A 190 -13.59 -1.27 9.30
C LEU A 190 -15.09 -1.58 9.28
N LEU A 191 -15.50 -2.84 9.41
CA LEU A 191 -16.93 -3.19 9.49
C LEU A 191 -17.51 -2.84 10.88
N GLY A 192 -16.77 -3.20 11.94
CA GLY A 192 -17.11 -2.88 13.32
C GLY A 192 -16.94 -1.39 13.64
N PHE A 193 -15.78 -1.00 14.16
CA PHE A 193 -15.58 0.35 14.73
C PHE A 193 -15.96 1.49 13.78
N VAL A 194 -15.45 1.49 12.54
CA VAL A 194 -15.79 2.51 11.54
C VAL A 194 -17.24 2.37 11.05
N GLY A 195 -17.61 1.19 10.53
CA GLY A 195 -18.90 0.96 9.88
C GLY A 195 -20.10 1.28 10.77
N LEU A 196 -20.12 0.72 11.99
CA LEU A 196 -21.15 1.01 12.99
C LEU A 196 -21.23 2.50 13.33
N THR A 197 -20.07 3.16 13.55
CA THR A 197 -20.04 4.60 13.86
C THR A 197 -20.59 5.43 12.71
N VAL A 198 -20.24 5.09 11.47
CA VAL A 198 -20.69 5.82 10.28
C VAL A 198 -22.19 5.64 10.09
N VAL A 199 -22.71 4.42 10.11
CA VAL A 199 -24.16 4.15 9.94
C VAL A 199 -24.97 4.82 11.05
N GLY A 200 -24.55 4.68 12.31
CA GLY A 200 -25.18 5.36 13.45
C GLY A 200 -25.19 6.89 13.30
N THR A 201 -24.09 7.48 12.83
CA THR A 201 -24.02 8.93 12.58
C THR A 201 -24.92 9.36 11.42
N LEU A 202 -24.93 8.61 10.32
CA LEU A 202 -25.68 8.96 9.10
C LEU A 202 -27.19 9.02 9.33
N ILE A 203 -27.75 8.17 10.20
CA ILE A 203 -29.16 8.23 10.64
C ILE A 203 -29.56 9.65 11.02
N THR A 204 -28.73 10.36 11.79
CA THR A 204 -29.04 11.72 12.27
C THR A 204 -28.44 12.82 11.40
N LEU A 205 -27.23 12.63 10.87
CA LEU A 205 -26.49 13.66 10.13
C LEU A 205 -27.01 13.86 8.70
N TRP A 206 -27.40 12.80 7.99
CA TRP A 206 -27.80 12.91 6.58
C TRP A 206 -29.09 13.72 6.37
N PRO A 207 -30.19 13.51 7.12
CA PRO A 207 -31.38 14.36 7.04
C PRO A 207 -31.08 15.82 7.43
N THR A 208 -30.15 16.01 8.36
CA THR A 208 -29.68 17.33 8.84
C THR A 208 -28.87 18.09 7.77
N VAL A 209 -28.01 17.38 7.01
CA VAL A 209 -27.28 17.92 5.86
C VAL A 209 -28.24 18.31 4.73
N LEU A 210 -29.14 17.41 4.33
CA LEU A 210 -30.16 17.68 3.30
C LEU A 210 -31.22 18.71 3.74
N ARG A 211 -31.31 18.99 5.05
CA ARG A 211 -32.34 19.84 5.67
C ARG A 211 -33.74 19.33 5.34
N THR A 212 -33.96 18.03 5.56
CA THR A 212 -35.24 17.33 5.39
C THR A 212 -35.66 16.69 6.72
N LYS A 213 -36.94 16.33 6.85
CA LYS A 213 -37.44 15.64 8.05
C LYS A 213 -36.96 14.18 8.05
N MET A 214 -36.65 13.67 9.24
CA MET A 214 -36.35 12.24 9.47
C MET A 214 -37.61 11.39 9.27
N GLN A 215 -37.45 10.16 8.82
CA GLN A 215 -38.57 9.24 8.63
C GLN A 215 -39.11 8.75 9.99
N PRO A 216 -40.43 8.54 10.16
CA PRO A 216 -40.99 8.11 11.45
C PRO A 216 -40.46 6.76 11.96
N ALA A 217 -40.14 5.85 11.05
CA ALA A 217 -39.64 4.50 11.35
C ALA A 217 -38.11 4.42 11.57
N GLN A 218 -37.37 5.51 11.31
CA GLN A 218 -35.91 5.49 11.13
C GLN A 218 -35.13 5.02 12.37
N ASP A 219 -35.61 5.31 13.58
CA ASP A 219 -35.01 4.78 14.82
C ASP A 219 -35.19 3.24 14.95
N ARG A 220 -36.34 2.71 14.54
CA ARG A 220 -36.63 1.27 14.58
C ARG A 220 -35.71 0.53 13.60
N HIS A 221 -35.56 1.06 12.38
CA HIS A 221 -34.63 0.53 11.39
C HIS A 221 -33.18 0.60 11.87
N GLY A 222 -32.77 1.72 12.50
CA GLY A 222 -31.45 1.85 13.13
C GLY A 222 -31.17 0.77 14.18
N ARG A 223 -32.14 0.44 15.04
CA ARG A 223 -31.97 -0.63 16.04
C ARG A 223 -31.82 -2.03 15.41
N TYR A 224 -32.58 -2.35 14.38
CA TYR A 224 -32.40 -3.63 13.67
C TYR A 224 -31.06 -3.69 12.92
N SER A 225 -30.68 -2.60 12.26
CA SER A 225 -29.38 -2.44 11.59
C SER A 225 -28.20 -2.70 12.55
N LEU A 226 -28.24 -2.14 13.76
CA LEU A 226 -27.21 -2.38 14.79
C LEU A 226 -27.03 -3.87 15.11
N TYR A 227 -28.12 -4.61 15.37
CA TYR A 227 -28.03 -6.03 15.69
C TYR A 227 -27.51 -6.86 14.51
N VAL A 228 -27.99 -6.58 13.30
CA VAL A 228 -27.53 -7.26 12.07
C VAL A 228 -26.04 -6.99 11.82
N MET A 229 -25.60 -5.73 11.93
CA MET A 229 -24.19 -5.37 11.73
C MET A 229 -23.27 -5.98 12.79
N MET A 230 -23.70 -6.05 14.06
CA MET A 230 -22.93 -6.71 15.13
C MET A 230 -22.78 -8.22 14.88
N ALA A 231 -23.88 -8.90 14.53
CA ALA A 231 -23.84 -10.32 14.17
C ALA A 231 -22.94 -10.56 12.95
N ALA A 232 -23.05 -9.71 11.92
CA ALA A 232 -22.23 -9.76 10.71
C ALA A 232 -20.72 -9.61 11.01
N VAL A 233 -20.34 -8.67 11.87
CA VAL A 233 -18.93 -8.51 12.30
C VAL A 233 -18.46 -9.75 13.04
N ALA A 234 -19.23 -10.27 14.01
CA ALA A 234 -18.86 -11.48 14.75
C ALA A 234 -18.69 -12.69 13.83
N ILE A 235 -19.66 -12.93 12.91
CA ILE A 235 -19.58 -14.01 11.91
C ILE A 235 -18.33 -13.85 11.05
N THR A 236 -18.09 -12.66 10.50
CA THR A 236 -16.93 -12.39 9.62
C THR A 236 -15.60 -12.62 10.36
N THR A 237 -15.48 -12.11 11.59
CA THR A 237 -14.25 -12.25 12.39
C THR A 237 -13.99 -13.71 12.77
N VAL A 238 -14.98 -14.43 13.31
CA VAL A 238 -14.80 -15.83 13.73
C VAL A 238 -14.52 -16.73 12.53
N SER A 239 -15.29 -16.60 11.44
CA SER A 239 -15.06 -17.41 10.24
C SER A 239 -13.71 -17.12 9.57
N ALA A 240 -13.25 -15.86 9.54
CA ALA A 240 -11.92 -15.51 9.04
C ALA A 240 -10.80 -16.15 9.89
N LEU A 241 -10.90 -16.11 11.23
CA LEU A 241 -9.93 -16.77 12.12
C LEU A 241 -9.92 -18.31 11.93
N CYS A 242 -11.09 -18.91 11.69
CA CYS A 242 -11.22 -20.32 11.36
C CYS A 242 -10.81 -20.68 9.92
N GLY A 243 -10.55 -19.70 9.03
CA GLY A 243 -10.28 -19.92 7.61
C GLY A 243 -11.51 -20.33 6.77
N LEU A 244 -12.72 -20.12 7.28
CA LEU A 244 -13.99 -20.47 6.65
C LEU A 244 -14.50 -19.33 5.75
N TRP A 245 -13.77 -19.06 4.67
CA TRP A 245 -13.93 -17.87 3.83
C TRP A 245 -15.34 -17.66 3.24
N TRP A 246 -16.07 -18.74 2.95
CA TRP A 246 -17.45 -18.65 2.47
C TRP A 246 -18.42 -18.14 3.57
N LEU A 247 -18.20 -18.52 4.82
CA LEU A 247 -18.94 -17.96 5.97
C LEU A 247 -18.51 -16.51 6.24
N ALA A 248 -17.26 -16.15 5.95
CA ALA A 248 -16.81 -14.76 6.04
C ALA A 248 -17.49 -13.89 4.96
N ALA A 249 -17.63 -14.41 3.74
CA ALA A 249 -18.41 -13.74 2.68
C ALA A 249 -19.88 -13.55 3.08
N ILE A 250 -20.52 -14.57 3.66
CA ILE A 250 -21.89 -14.47 4.22
C ILE A 250 -21.95 -13.43 5.34
N GLY A 251 -20.95 -13.35 6.20
CA GLY A 251 -20.81 -12.31 7.22
C GLY A 251 -20.78 -10.90 6.62
N VAL A 252 -19.98 -10.67 5.58
CA VAL A 252 -19.94 -9.39 4.85
C VAL A 252 -21.28 -9.12 4.14
N THR A 253 -21.94 -10.11 3.56
CA THR A 253 -23.28 -9.97 2.98
C THR A 253 -24.33 -9.58 4.02
N ALA A 254 -24.30 -10.17 5.21
CA ALA A 254 -25.14 -9.75 6.33
C ALA A 254 -24.84 -8.30 6.75
N HIS A 255 -23.58 -7.86 6.67
CA HIS A 255 -23.22 -6.46 6.91
C HIS A 255 -23.84 -5.51 5.88
N ILE A 256 -23.85 -5.90 4.60
CA ILE A 256 -24.55 -5.16 3.53
C ILE A 256 -26.04 -5.05 3.83
N ILE A 257 -26.71 -6.12 4.26
CA ILE A 257 -28.12 -6.09 4.67
C ILE A 257 -28.33 -5.09 5.82
N GLY A 258 -27.46 -5.12 6.84
CA GLY A 258 -27.47 -4.17 7.96
C GLY A 258 -27.37 -2.71 7.51
N VAL A 259 -26.50 -2.40 6.54
CA VAL A 259 -26.39 -1.07 5.92
C VAL A 259 -27.65 -0.72 5.12
N CYS A 260 -28.15 -1.64 4.30
CA CYS A 260 -29.30 -1.41 3.41
C CYS A 260 -30.59 -1.04 4.17
N ILE A 261 -30.80 -1.59 5.37
CA ILE A 261 -31.92 -1.23 6.26
C ILE A 261 -31.95 0.29 6.53
N VAL A 262 -30.81 0.89 6.87
CA VAL A 262 -30.72 2.35 7.10
C VAL A 262 -30.68 3.11 5.78
N LEU A 263 -30.02 2.57 4.76
CA LEU A 263 -29.90 3.20 3.44
C LEU A 263 -31.27 3.52 2.82
N GLY A 264 -32.27 2.66 3.00
CA GLY A 264 -33.64 2.92 2.55
C GLY A 264 -34.20 4.24 3.07
N ASP A 265 -34.02 4.53 4.36
CA ASP A 265 -34.43 5.82 4.94
C ASP A 265 -33.59 6.99 4.41
N LEU A 266 -32.27 6.79 4.22
CA LEU A 266 -31.38 7.82 3.67
C LEU A 266 -31.74 8.18 2.22
N VAL A 267 -32.07 7.18 1.40
CA VAL A 267 -32.55 7.35 0.03
C VAL A 267 -33.92 8.01 0.02
N ALA A 268 -34.85 7.61 0.89
CA ALA A 268 -36.15 8.28 1.01
C ALA A 268 -35.99 9.78 1.34
N CYS A 269 -35.09 10.13 2.26
CA CYS A 269 -34.73 11.53 2.54
C CYS A 269 -34.15 12.25 1.31
N ALA A 270 -33.28 11.60 0.53
CA ALA A 270 -32.66 12.15 -0.67
C ALA A 270 -33.64 12.34 -1.84
N VAL A 271 -34.60 11.43 -2.04
CA VAL A 271 -35.65 11.55 -3.05
C VAL A 271 -36.55 12.76 -2.76
N HIS A 272 -36.93 12.98 -1.49
CA HIS A 272 -37.70 14.16 -1.09
C HIS A 272 -36.92 15.47 -1.25
N LYS A 273 -35.60 15.43 -1.03
CA LYS A 273 -34.75 16.62 -1.11
C LYS A 273 -33.33 16.25 -1.54
N PRO A 274 -33.02 16.32 -2.86
CA PRO A 274 -31.75 15.82 -3.38
C PRO A 274 -30.57 16.65 -2.88
N PRO A 275 -29.37 16.05 -2.78
CA PRO A 275 -28.12 16.76 -2.55
C PRO A 275 -27.95 17.94 -3.51
N ARG A 276 -27.60 19.12 -2.98
CA ARG A 276 -27.36 20.35 -3.76
C ARG A 276 -26.09 21.10 -3.37
N ASP A 277 -25.38 20.64 -2.34
CA ASP A 277 -24.14 21.24 -1.84
C ASP A 277 -23.01 20.20 -1.71
N PHE A 278 -21.78 20.70 -1.52
CA PHE A 278 -20.59 19.85 -1.45
C PHE A 278 -20.70 18.71 -0.40
N PRO A 279 -21.15 18.95 0.85
CA PRO A 279 -21.39 17.89 1.82
C PRO A 279 -22.34 16.80 1.30
N GLY A 280 -23.51 17.18 0.77
CA GLY A 280 -24.48 16.22 0.27
C GLY A 280 -23.93 15.34 -0.85
N PHE A 281 -23.25 15.94 -1.84
CA PHE A 281 -22.67 15.18 -2.96
C PHE A 281 -21.57 14.21 -2.49
N THR A 282 -20.62 14.69 -1.69
CA THR A 282 -19.45 13.90 -1.30
C THR A 282 -19.81 12.80 -0.28
N MET A 283 -20.73 13.06 0.65
CA MET A 283 -21.23 12.05 1.59
C MET A 283 -22.08 11.00 0.87
N GLY A 284 -22.96 11.40 -0.06
CA GLY A 284 -23.77 10.46 -0.85
C GLY A 284 -22.90 9.52 -1.68
N ALA A 285 -21.90 10.06 -2.37
CA ALA A 285 -20.97 9.25 -3.16
C ALA A 285 -20.06 8.36 -2.28
N ALA A 286 -19.70 8.80 -1.06
CA ALA A 286 -18.96 7.96 -0.12
C ALA A 286 -19.77 6.73 0.36
N ILE A 287 -21.10 6.88 0.54
CA ILE A 287 -21.99 5.75 0.84
C ILE A 287 -22.02 4.76 -0.35
N CYS A 288 -22.03 5.24 -1.59
CA CYS A 288 -21.91 4.38 -2.76
C CYS A 288 -20.57 3.60 -2.79
N TRP A 289 -19.44 4.27 -2.53
CA TRP A 289 -18.13 3.61 -2.45
C TRP A 289 -18.04 2.58 -1.32
N MET A 290 -18.70 2.83 -0.18
CA MET A 290 -18.81 1.84 0.90
C MET A 290 -19.48 0.56 0.42
N LEU A 291 -20.59 0.66 -0.33
CA LEU A 291 -21.29 -0.50 -0.88
C LEU A 291 -20.46 -1.23 -1.94
N VAL A 292 -19.81 -0.50 -2.85
CA VAL A 292 -18.89 -1.07 -3.86
C VAL A 292 -17.77 -1.85 -3.18
N TRP A 293 -17.15 -1.28 -2.13
CA TRP A 293 -16.12 -1.96 -1.36
C TRP A 293 -16.64 -3.22 -0.64
N LEU A 294 -17.82 -3.16 0.00
CA LEU A 294 -18.41 -4.32 0.68
C LEU A 294 -18.73 -5.47 -0.30
N VAL A 295 -19.31 -5.16 -1.46
CA VAL A 295 -19.59 -6.15 -2.51
C VAL A 295 -18.30 -6.76 -3.05
N TRP A 296 -17.27 -5.94 -3.29
CA TRP A 296 -15.97 -6.42 -3.77
C TRP A 296 -15.25 -7.28 -2.73
N LEU A 297 -15.33 -6.92 -1.45
CA LEU A 297 -14.82 -7.72 -0.34
C LEU A 297 -15.54 -9.08 -0.24
N ALA A 298 -16.87 -9.09 -0.25
CA ALA A 298 -17.65 -10.33 -0.23
C ALA A 298 -17.32 -11.23 -1.44
N TRP A 299 -17.19 -10.63 -2.63
CA TRP A 299 -16.80 -11.35 -3.83
C TRP A 299 -15.39 -11.96 -3.72
N LYS A 300 -14.37 -11.22 -3.25
CA LYS A 300 -13.02 -11.77 -3.06
C LYS A 300 -12.99 -12.91 -2.04
N LEU A 301 -13.70 -12.77 -0.92
CA LEU A 301 -13.79 -13.81 0.11
C LEU A 301 -14.45 -15.09 -0.43
N ALA A 302 -15.47 -14.96 -1.27
CA ALA A 302 -16.16 -16.11 -1.89
C ALA A 302 -15.35 -16.74 -3.05
N SER A 303 -14.76 -15.93 -3.93
CA SER A 303 -14.13 -16.41 -5.17
C SER A 303 -12.73 -16.99 -4.98
N LYS A 304 -11.93 -16.44 -4.06
CA LYS A 304 -10.55 -16.91 -3.80
C LYS A 304 -10.50 -18.07 -2.82
N GLY A 305 -11.47 -18.19 -1.92
CA GLY A 305 -11.55 -19.27 -0.94
C GLY A 305 -10.22 -19.46 -0.19
N THR A 306 -9.75 -20.70 -0.13
CA THR A 306 -8.47 -21.06 0.53
C THR A 306 -7.22 -20.48 -0.14
N GLY A 307 -7.30 -20.04 -1.40
CA GLY A 307 -6.22 -19.37 -2.13
C GLY A 307 -6.20 -17.83 -1.98
N LEU A 308 -6.95 -17.29 -1.01
CA LEU A 308 -6.92 -15.87 -0.68
C LEU A 308 -5.60 -15.51 0.01
N LEU A 309 -4.91 -14.50 -0.52
CA LEU A 309 -3.67 -13.95 0.06
C LEU A 309 -3.88 -12.53 0.62
N ALA A 310 -2.98 -12.09 1.50
CA ALA A 310 -3.01 -10.73 2.05
C ALA A 310 -3.01 -9.64 0.97
N ASP A 311 -2.26 -9.83 -0.12
CA ASP A 311 -2.17 -8.87 -1.23
C ASP A 311 -3.48 -8.72 -2.02
N ASP A 312 -4.29 -9.78 -2.08
CA ASP A 312 -5.64 -9.72 -2.63
C ASP A 312 -6.55 -8.78 -1.81
N ILE A 313 -6.35 -8.68 -0.49
CA ILE A 313 -7.08 -7.74 0.37
C ILE A 313 -6.55 -6.31 0.19
N PHE A 314 -5.23 -6.13 0.00
CA PHE A 314 -4.66 -4.78 -0.16
C PHE A 314 -5.14 -4.03 -1.41
N THR A 315 -5.63 -4.69 -2.46
CA THR A 315 -6.25 -4.00 -3.62
C THR A 315 -7.53 -3.24 -3.24
N LEU A 316 -8.21 -3.64 -2.16
CA LEU A 316 -9.45 -3.02 -1.67
C LEU A 316 -9.23 -1.74 -0.86
N SER A 317 -7.97 -1.40 -0.56
CA SER A 317 -7.61 -0.25 0.28
C SER A 317 -8.02 1.09 -0.32
N VAL A 318 -7.83 1.33 -1.62
CA VAL A 318 -8.16 2.62 -2.25
C VAL A 318 -9.66 2.95 -2.20
N PRO A 319 -10.59 2.05 -2.60
CA PRO A 319 -12.03 2.30 -2.46
C PRO A 319 -12.46 2.65 -1.03
N VAL A 320 -11.96 1.94 0.00
CA VAL A 320 -12.38 2.16 1.38
C VAL A 320 -11.72 3.38 2.05
N ILE A 321 -10.44 3.64 1.77
CA ILE A 321 -9.71 4.76 2.35
C ILE A 321 -10.06 6.08 1.66
N VAL A 322 -9.99 6.12 0.33
CA VAL A 322 -10.16 7.36 -0.44
C VAL A 322 -11.63 7.58 -0.78
N GLY A 323 -12.29 6.60 -1.42
CA GLY A 323 -13.67 6.73 -1.89
C GLY A 323 -14.72 6.79 -0.78
N PHE A 324 -14.50 6.05 0.31
CA PHE A 324 -15.39 6.06 1.48
C PHE A 324 -14.88 6.97 2.61
N LEU A 325 -13.81 6.58 3.32
CA LEU A 325 -13.44 7.21 4.60
C LEU A 325 -13.08 8.70 4.51
N LEU A 326 -12.09 9.06 3.70
CA LEU A 326 -11.66 10.45 3.54
C LEU A 326 -12.79 11.31 2.95
N GLN A 327 -13.47 10.79 1.93
CA GLN A 327 -14.55 11.49 1.22
C GLN A 327 -15.77 11.76 2.12
N LEU A 328 -16.16 10.81 2.98
CA LEU A 328 -17.21 10.97 3.98
C LEU A 328 -16.81 12.00 5.04
N LEU A 329 -15.60 11.88 5.61
CA LEU A 329 -15.13 12.77 6.66
C LEU A 329 -15.03 14.22 6.17
N ILE A 330 -14.45 14.43 4.98
CA ILE A 330 -14.36 15.75 4.36
C ILE A 330 -15.76 16.35 4.13
N GLY A 331 -16.74 15.54 3.71
CA GLY A 331 -18.14 15.96 3.59
C GLY A 331 -18.77 16.40 4.90
N ALA A 332 -18.71 15.53 5.91
CA ALA A 332 -19.23 15.82 7.25
C ALA A 332 -18.56 17.07 7.84
N MET A 333 -17.24 17.23 7.66
CA MET A 333 -16.50 18.38 8.17
C MET A 333 -16.82 19.69 7.42
N SER A 334 -17.08 19.62 6.11
CA SER A 334 -17.58 20.76 5.33
C SER A 334 -18.98 21.23 5.77
N TYR A 335 -19.78 20.39 6.43
CA TYR A 335 -21.05 20.81 7.05
C TYR A 335 -20.87 21.27 8.50
N LEU A 336 -20.13 20.50 9.31
CA LEU A 336 -20.06 20.68 10.76
C LEU A 336 -19.19 21.86 11.20
N MET A 337 -18.08 22.16 10.51
CA MET A 337 -17.19 23.27 10.89
C MET A 337 -17.88 24.66 10.86
N PRO A 338 -18.61 25.06 9.79
CA PRO A 338 -19.38 26.30 9.79
C PRO A 338 -20.40 26.38 10.94
N MET A 339 -21.07 25.27 11.26
CA MET A 339 -22.10 25.18 12.30
C MET A 339 -21.51 25.38 13.70
N VAL A 340 -20.42 24.67 14.03
CA VAL A 340 -19.74 24.77 15.34
C VAL A 340 -19.04 26.11 15.54
N MET A 341 -18.53 26.73 14.47
CA MET A 341 -17.94 28.08 14.54
C MET A 341 -18.99 29.15 14.93
N GLY A 342 -20.25 28.95 14.54
CA GLY A 342 -21.41 29.70 15.02
C GLY A 342 -21.44 31.16 14.54
N GLY A 343 -21.99 32.04 15.39
CA GLY A 343 -22.16 33.48 15.07
C GLY A 343 -23.55 33.86 14.57
N GLY A 344 -24.42 32.88 14.31
CA GLY A 344 -25.80 33.08 13.88
C GLY A 344 -25.98 33.08 12.35
N PRO A 345 -27.23 33.18 11.85
CA PRO A 345 -27.57 32.81 10.47
C PRO A 345 -26.86 33.60 9.36
N LYS A 346 -26.38 34.83 9.63
CA LYS A 346 -25.63 35.63 8.65
C LYS A 346 -24.20 35.10 8.47
N ILE A 347 -23.52 34.77 9.56
CA ILE A 347 -22.13 34.29 9.55
C ILE A 347 -22.09 32.87 8.99
N VAL A 348 -22.99 31.98 9.44
CA VAL A 348 -23.09 30.60 8.94
C VAL A 348 -23.36 30.56 7.43
N ARG A 349 -24.24 31.44 6.91
CA ARG A 349 -24.46 31.56 5.45
C ARG A 349 -23.22 31.99 4.68
N ALA A 350 -22.49 33.01 5.16
CA ALA A 350 -21.27 33.48 4.53
C ALA A 350 -20.14 32.42 4.51
N THR A 351 -20.01 31.65 5.59
CA THR A 351 -19.00 30.60 5.72
C THR A 351 -19.35 29.36 4.91
N ASN A 352 -20.63 28.96 4.88
CA ASN A 352 -21.13 27.90 3.99
C ASN A 352 -20.89 28.24 2.52
N ALA A 353 -21.14 29.48 2.10
CA ALA A 353 -20.90 29.91 0.72
C ALA A 353 -19.44 29.75 0.26
N LYS A 354 -18.46 29.87 1.17
CA LYS A 354 -17.05 29.58 0.88
C LYS A 354 -16.75 28.07 0.88
N MET A 355 -17.31 27.32 1.82
CA MET A 355 -17.07 25.88 1.94
C MET A 355 -17.69 25.06 0.80
N HIS A 356 -18.85 25.49 0.28
CA HIS A 356 -19.55 24.85 -0.84
C HIS A 356 -19.11 25.38 -2.23
N ALA A 357 -18.15 26.30 -2.29
CA ALA A 357 -17.63 26.81 -3.55
C ALA A 357 -17.13 25.66 -4.44
N PHE A 358 -17.55 25.69 -5.70
CA PHE A 358 -17.28 24.66 -6.72
C PHE A 358 -17.61 23.22 -6.26
N GLY A 359 -18.62 23.05 -5.40
CA GLY A 359 -18.92 21.78 -4.76
C GLY A 359 -19.16 20.61 -5.72
N ALA A 360 -19.99 20.80 -6.74
CA ALA A 360 -20.26 19.78 -7.75
C ALA A 360 -18.98 19.37 -8.52
N LEU A 361 -18.18 20.35 -8.96
CA LEU A 361 -16.89 20.13 -9.64
C LEU A 361 -15.94 19.27 -8.79
N ARG A 362 -15.76 19.65 -7.51
CA ARG A 362 -14.86 18.97 -6.57
C ARG A 362 -15.29 17.52 -6.31
N ALA A 363 -16.59 17.30 -6.10
CA ALA A 363 -17.15 15.97 -5.90
C ALA A 363 -17.04 15.11 -7.18
N THR A 364 -17.33 15.67 -8.36
CA THR A 364 -17.22 14.94 -9.63
C THR A 364 -15.78 14.58 -9.98
N ILE A 365 -14.82 15.52 -9.86
CA ILE A 365 -13.39 15.23 -10.07
C ILE A 365 -12.92 14.08 -9.16
N THR A 366 -13.33 14.11 -7.88
CA THR A 366 -12.93 13.07 -6.92
C THR A 366 -13.44 11.69 -7.36
N ASN A 367 -14.74 11.58 -7.63
CA ASN A 367 -15.37 10.29 -7.92
C ASN A 367 -15.07 9.77 -9.33
N ALA A 368 -14.93 10.66 -10.31
CA ALA A 368 -14.51 10.29 -11.65
C ALA A 368 -13.03 9.84 -11.67
N GLY A 369 -12.15 10.49 -10.89
CA GLY A 369 -10.77 10.02 -10.68
C GLY A 369 -10.71 8.62 -10.06
N LEU A 370 -11.55 8.34 -9.05
CA LEU A 370 -11.67 7.00 -8.46
C LEU A 370 -12.24 5.96 -9.43
N LEU A 371 -13.26 6.31 -10.22
CA LEU A 371 -13.78 5.43 -11.27
C LEU A 371 -12.72 5.12 -12.34
N LEU A 372 -11.94 6.11 -12.76
CA LEU A 372 -10.79 5.90 -13.64
C LEU A 372 -9.75 4.98 -13.00
N TRP A 373 -9.43 5.16 -11.72
CA TRP A 373 -8.49 4.26 -11.02
C TRP A 373 -8.98 2.81 -10.96
N VAL A 374 -10.29 2.58 -10.75
CA VAL A 374 -10.89 1.23 -10.69
C VAL A 374 -11.01 0.58 -12.07
N LEU A 375 -11.42 1.34 -13.09
CA LEU A 375 -11.74 0.81 -14.42
C LEU A 375 -10.54 0.79 -15.38
N ALA A 376 -9.48 1.57 -15.11
CA ALA A 376 -8.32 1.62 -15.98
C ALA A 376 -7.52 0.31 -15.96
N MET A 377 -7.12 -0.12 -17.15
CA MET A 377 -6.17 -1.22 -17.34
C MET A 377 -4.72 -0.68 -17.35
N GLY A 378 -4.49 0.49 -17.94
CA GLY A 378 -3.17 1.14 -18.04
C GLY A 378 -2.69 1.89 -16.77
N ALA A 379 -1.37 1.94 -16.59
CA ALA A 379 -0.71 2.46 -15.40
C ALA A 379 -0.81 3.99 -15.27
N TRP A 380 -0.70 4.75 -16.36
CA TRP A 380 -0.84 6.20 -16.38
C TRP A 380 -2.28 6.63 -16.14
N THR A 381 -3.26 5.96 -16.74
CA THR A 381 -4.68 6.26 -16.46
C THR A 381 -5.02 6.01 -14.99
N ARG A 382 -4.49 4.94 -14.37
CA ARG A 382 -4.60 4.74 -12.91
C ARG A 382 -3.93 5.86 -12.11
N ARG A 383 -2.68 6.24 -12.45
CA ARG A 383 -1.96 7.34 -11.77
C ARG A 383 -2.72 8.67 -11.86
N LEU A 384 -3.21 9.05 -13.04
CA LEU A 384 -3.99 10.28 -13.23
C LEU A 384 -5.33 10.23 -12.47
N GLY A 385 -6.04 9.09 -12.50
CA GLY A 385 -7.26 8.90 -11.72
C GLY A 385 -7.02 9.12 -10.20
N MET A 386 -5.92 8.56 -9.67
CA MET A 386 -5.51 8.79 -8.28
C MET A 386 -5.18 10.25 -8.00
N VAL A 387 -4.40 10.92 -8.87
CA VAL A 387 -4.07 12.35 -8.72
C VAL A 387 -5.34 13.20 -8.72
N MET A 388 -6.29 12.94 -9.61
CA MET A 388 -7.60 13.60 -9.61
C MET A 388 -8.37 13.39 -8.30
N ALA A 389 -8.42 12.16 -7.80
CA ALA A 389 -9.08 11.84 -6.53
C ALA A 389 -8.46 12.63 -5.36
N VAL A 390 -7.14 12.60 -5.24
CA VAL A 390 -6.39 13.30 -4.18
C VAL A 390 -6.53 14.82 -4.29
N VAL A 391 -6.40 15.39 -5.49
CA VAL A 391 -6.58 16.84 -5.73
C VAL A 391 -8.01 17.26 -5.39
N GLY A 392 -9.00 16.49 -5.84
CA GLY A 392 -10.42 16.72 -5.56
C GLY A 392 -10.72 16.82 -4.06
N LEU A 393 -10.20 15.87 -3.27
CA LEU A 393 -10.29 15.91 -1.80
C LEU A 393 -9.48 17.06 -1.19
N ALA A 394 -8.24 17.27 -1.64
CA ALA A 394 -7.31 18.28 -1.10
C ALA A 394 -7.84 19.72 -1.22
N THR A 395 -8.71 20.01 -2.20
CA THR A 395 -9.42 21.30 -2.32
C THR A 395 -10.21 21.71 -1.06
N PHE A 396 -10.49 20.77 -0.15
CA PHE A 396 -11.05 21.05 1.17
C PHE A 396 -10.18 21.98 2.04
N LEU A 397 -8.85 21.91 1.92
CA LEU A 397 -7.91 22.73 2.69
C LEU A 397 -8.03 24.23 2.35
N PRO A 398 -7.93 24.69 1.09
CA PRO A 398 -8.15 26.09 0.75
C PRO A 398 -9.61 26.54 0.98
N ALA A 399 -10.60 25.67 0.82
CA ALA A 399 -11.99 25.98 1.18
C ALA A 399 -12.15 26.27 2.68
N THR A 400 -11.50 25.47 3.53
CA THR A 400 -11.44 25.68 4.99
C THR A 400 -10.71 26.98 5.34
N ALA A 401 -9.57 27.27 4.69
CA ALA A 401 -8.85 28.52 4.90
C ALA A 401 -9.69 29.74 4.51
N ALA A 402 -10.40 29.70 3.37
CA ALA A 402 -11.30 30.76 2.92
C ALA A 402 -12.50 30.95 3.87
N MET A 403 -13.07 29.85 4.38
CA MET A 403 -14.11 29.86 5.40
C MET A 403 -13.64 30.55 6.68
N VAL A 404 -12.46 30.19 7.21
CA VAL A 404 -11.89 30.80 8.43
C VAL A 404 -11.57 32.28 8.23
N ARG A 405 -10.92 32.65 7.11
CA ARG A 405 -10.63 34.06 6.74
C ARG A 405 -11.91 34.91 6.65
N THR A 406 -13.03 34.33 6.25
CA THR A 406 -14.32 35.03 6.18
C THR A 406 -15.04 35.08 7.53
N GLY A 407 -15.03 33.98 8.29
CA GLY A 407 -15.80 33.85 9.53
C GLY A 407 -15.19 34.58 10.73
N VAL A 408 -13.85 34.56 10.88
CA VAL A 408 -13.18 35.15 12.06
C VAL A 408 -13.38 36.67 12.17
N PRO A 409 -13.24 37.49 11.11
CA PRO A 409 -13.51 38.92 11.18
C PRO A 409 -14.98 39.23 11.52
N LEU A 410 -15.93 38.52 10.91
CA LEU A 410 -17.36 38.69 11.18
C LEU A 410 -17.72 38.35 12.64
N LEU A 411 -17.07 37.35 13.22
CA LEU A 411 -17.23 37.02 14.64
C LEU A 411 -16.63 38.07 15.57
N LYS A 412 -15.45 38.62 15.25
CA LYS A 412 -14.84 39.73 16.00
C LYS A 412 -15.73 40.96 15.98
N GLU A 413 -16.24 41.35 14.81
CA GLU A 413 -17.10 42.52 14.67
C GLU A 413 -18.45 42.33 15.39
N LYS A 414 -19.06 41.15 15.30
CA LYS A 414 -20.25 40.83 16.11
C LYS A 414 -19.96 40.92 17.62
N GLY A 415 -18.80 40.44 18.06
CA GLY A 415 -18.35 40.55 19.45
C GLY A 415 -18.23 42.01 19.89
N ARG A 416 -17.61 42.86 19.07
CA ARG A 416 -17.51 44.31 19.30
C ARG A 416 -18.89 44.97 19.40
N GLN A 417 -19.80 44.67 18.48
CA GLN A 417 -21.16 45.19 18.50
C GLN A 417 -21.97 44.73 19.73
N MET A 418 -21.77 43.49 20.20
CA MET A 418 -22.39 43.02 21.43
C MET A 418 -21.79 43.67 22.69
N ALA A 419 -20.48 43.90 22.72
CA ALA A 419 -19.82 44.61 23.81
C ALA A 419 -20.28 46.08 23.90
N VAL A 420 -20.39 46.79 22.77
CA VAL A 420 -20.93 48.16 22.70
C VAL A 420 -22.39 48.20 23.17
N ARG A 421 -23.23 47.24 22.76
CA ARG A 421 -24.61 47.14 23.25
C ARG A 421 -24.70 46.83 24.74
N ALA A 422 -23.82 45.99 25.28
CA ALA A 422 -23.78 45.66 26.69
C ALA A 422 -23.31 46.86 27.55
N ALA A 423 -22.33 47.62 27.06
CA ALA A 423 -21.90 48.88 27.69
C ALA A 423 -23.04 49.91 27.70
N ALA A 424 -23.70 50.14 26.55
CA ALA A 424 -24.83 51.07 26.45
C ALA A 424 -26.08 50.64 27.25
N ALA A 425 -26.24 49.35 27.56
CA ALA A 425 -27.29 48.86 28.45
C ALA A 425 -26.93 49.06 29.93
N ALA A 426 -25.66 48.81 30.31
CA ALA A 426 -25.16 49.08 31.65
C ALA A 426 -25.21 50.58 32.00
N GLU A 427 -24.90 51.44 31.03
CA GLU A 427 -24.97 52.91 31.16
C GLU A 427 -26.41 53.45 31.32
N LYS A 428 -27.43 52.65 30.94
CA LYS A 428 -28.86 52.95 31.14
C LYS A 428 -29.46 52.38 32.42
N GLY A 429 -28.69 51.68 33.25
CA GLY A 429 -29.18 51.09 34.50
C GLY A 429 -30.10 49.88 34.34
N GLU A 430 -30.26 49.33 33.13
CA GLU A 430 -31.09 48.14 32.91
C GLU A 430 -30.32 46.87 33.32
N THR A 431 -30.77 46.22 34.41
CA THR A 431 -30.18 44.95 34.86
C THR A 431 -30.38 43.84 33.83
N PRO A 432 -29.31 43.15 33.35
CA PRO A 432 -29.42 42.20 32.26
C PRO A 432 -29.98 40.85 32.73
N GLY A 433 -31.32 40.71 32.75
CA GLY A 433 -31.95 39.55 33.38
C GLY A 433 -33.43 39.25 33.10
N ALA A 434 -33.98 39.57 31.93
CA ALA A 434 -35.31 39.08 31.55
C ALA A 434 -35.45 38.77 30.05
N SER A 435 -35.82 37.53 29.71
CA SER A 435 -36.45 37.23 28.41
C SER A 435 -37.96 37.47 28.54
N PRO A 436 -38.63 37.99 27.49
CA PRO A 436 -40.07 38.23 27.54
C PRO A 436 -40.85 36.96 27.23
N GLU A 437 -41.25 36.20 28.24
CA GLU A 437 -42.40 35.28 28.10
C GLU A 437 -43.11 35.05 29.45
N ARG A 438 -44.45 34.94 29.40
CA ARG A 438 -45.38 34.63 30.51
C ARG A 438 -45.53 35.68 31.62
N ALA A 439 -46.34 36.70 31.36
CA ALA A 439 -47.28 37.16 32.37
C ALA A 439 -48.50 36.22 32.36
N ALA A 440 -48.84 35.63 33.51
CA ALA A 440 -50.04 34.82 33.68
C ALA A 440 -51.26 35.70 33.99
N VAL A 441 -52.44 35.33 33.49
CA VAL A 441 -53.72 35.91 33.91
C VAL A 441 -54.73 34.79 34.12
N SER A 442 -55.44 34.85 35.25
CA SER A 442 -56.58 34.01 35.62
C SER A 442 -57.34 34.74 36.75
N PRO A 443 -58.64 34.49 36.98
CA PRO A 443 -59.72 34.54 36.00
C PRO A 443 -60.93 35.38 36.50
N ALA A 444 -61.69 36.05 35.62
CA ALA A 444 -63.07 36.49 35.94
C ALA A 444 -63.89 36.96 34.71
N ALA A 445 -65.22 36.77 34.82
CA ALA A 445 -66.32 37.53 34.19
C ALA A 445 -66.53 37.55 32.64
N LYS A 446 -67.59 36.83 32.22
CA LYS A 446 -68.55 37.19 31.13
C LYS A 446 -69.39 38.42 31.54
N PRO A 447 -70.25 39.05 30.67
CA PRO A 447 -70.81 38.62 29.37
C PRO A 447 -70.59 39.70 28.25
N THR A 448 -71.29 39.86 27.10
CA THR A 448 -72.54 39.31 26.50
C THR A 448 -72.51 39.45 24.95
N ALA A 449 -73.41 38.77 24.21
CA ALA A 449 -74.21 39.19 23.01
C ALA A 449 -73.61 40.09 21.88
N THR A 450 -73.94 40.01 20.56
CA THR A 450 -74.86 39.20 19.70
C THR A 450 -74.62 39.56 18.21
N THR A 451 -74.92 38.67 17.24
CA THR A 451 -75.41 38.89 15.82
C THR A 451 -74.75 39.93 14.86
N SER A 452 -74.79 39.85 13.52
CA SER A 452 -75.06 38.83 12.47
C SER A 452 -74.77 39.42 11.06
N THR A 453 -74.82 38.59 10.00
CA THR A 453 -75.19 38.90 8.59
C THR A 453 -74.43 39.91 7.69
N GLU A 454 -73.78 39.35 6.66
CA GLU A 454 -73.79 39.62 5.19
C GLU A 454 -73.72 41.03 4.51
N SER A 455 -72.98 41.00 3.38
CA SER A 455 -73.06 41.78 2.11
C SER A 455 -73.10 43.32 2.10
N ASP A 456 -72.01 43.97 1.63
CA ASP A 456 -71.97 44.60 0.29
C ASP A 456 -70.59 45.22 -0.04
N ALA A 457 -70.36 45.58 -1.32
CA ALA A 457 -69.11 46.14 -1.86
C ALA A 457 -69.42 47.14 -3.01
N PRO A 458 -68.46 47.89 -3.59
CA PRO A 458 -67.13 48.32 -3.12
C PRO A 458 -66.91 49.85 -3.21
N SER A 459 -65.86 50.41 -2.59
CA SER A 459 -65.14 51.58 -3.14
C SER A 459 -63.73 51.74 -2.55
N SER A 460 -62.88 52.53 -3.21
CA SER A 460 -61.43 52.55 -3.03
C SER A 460 -60.92 53.68 -2.11
N SER A 461 -59.95 53.38 -1.24
CA SER A 461 -58.68 54.15 -1.16
C SER A 461 -57.67 53.58 -0.14
N ALA A 462 -56.40 53.70 -0.52
CA ALA A 462 -55.14 53.43 0.17
C ALA A 462 -55.11 53.28 1.72
N VAL A 463 -54.78 52.06 2.19
CA VAL A 463 -53.95 51.84 3.40
C VAL A 463 -52.97 50.69 3.15
N THR A 464 -51.70 50.87 3.52
CA THR A 464 -50.62 49.89 3.42
C THR A 464 -50.72 48.81 4.50
N GLY A 465 -51.32 47.67 4.17
CA GLY A 465 -51.37 46.49 5.04
C GLY A 465 -50.01 45.81 5.20
N ILE A 466 -49.40 45.89 6.38
CA ILE A 466 -48.31 44.99 6.79
C ILE A 466 -48.93 43.69 7.30
N THR A 467 -49.01 42.68 6.43
CA THR A 467 -49.22 41.30 6.90
C THR A 467 -47.95 40.81 7.61
N PRO A 468 -48.09 39.99 8.68
CA PRO A 468 -46.93 39.36 9.30
C PRO A 468 -46.33 38.36 8.31
N LYS A 469 -45.20 38.72 7.69
CA LYS A 469 -44.46 37.79 6.83
C LYS A 469 -44.12 36.54 7.62
N THR A 470 -44.74 35.43 7.23
CA THR A 470 -44.15 34.11 7.37
C THR A 470 -42.72 34.19 6.83
N VAL A 471 -41.73 33.96 7.69
CA VAL A 471 -40.32 34.02 7.28
C VAL A 471 -40.01 32.74 6.52
N ASP A 472 -40.33 32.75 5.22
CA ASP A 472 -39.85 31.73 4.30
C ASP A 472 -38.31 31.70 4.35
N PRO A 473 -37.68 30.55 4.62
CA PRO A 473 -36.24 30.43 4.62
C PRO A 473 -35.71 30.50 3.18
N ALA A 474 -35.45 31.72 2.72
CA ALA A 474 -35.00 32.03 1.36
C ALA A 474 -33.81 31.17 0.89
N PRO A 475 -33.77 30.79 -0.40
CA PRO A 475 -32.86 29.77 -0.91
C PRO A 475 -31.39 30.20 -0.83
N THR A 476 -30.52 29.23 -0.50
CA THR A 476 -29.05 29.42 -0.41
C THR A 476 -28.25 28.40 -1.23
N ALA A 477 -28.92 27.69 -2.14
CA ALA A 477 -28.24 26.94 -3.20
C ALA A 477 -28.06 27.86 -4.43
N PRO A 478 -26.94 27.78 -5.17
CA PRO A 478 -26.88 28.31 -6.53
C PRO A 478 -27.94 27.62 -7.39
N THR A 479 -28.46 28.32 -8.41
CA THR A 479 -29.38 27.73 -9.40
C THR A 479 -28.75 26.52 -10.09
N ASP A 480 -29.56 25.49 -10.36
CA ASP A 480 -29.12 24.15 -10.84
C ASP A 480 -28.08 24.23 -11.96
N ARG A 481 -28.22 25.20 -12.88
CA ARG A 481 -27.30 25.45 -13.99
C ARG A 481 -25.83 25.60 -13.57
N ARG A 482 -25.51 26.20 -12.40
CA ARG A 482 -24.11 26.34 -11.93
C ARG A 482 -23.55 25.02 -11.38
N SER A 483 -24.37 24.24 -10.69
CA SER A 483 -23.98 22.90 -10.21
C SER A 483 -23.82 21.93 -11.38
N PHE A 484 -24.72 21.98 -12.36
CA PHE A 484 -24.64 21.23 -13.61
C PHE A 484 -23.37 21.56 -14.40
N VAL A 485 -23.07 22.85 -14.64
CA VAL A 485 -21.82 23.28 -15.31
C VAL A 485 -20.58 22.82 -14.54
N GLY A 486 -20.61 22.87 -13.20
CA GLY A 486 -19.52 22.37 -12.36
C GLY A 486 -19.32 20.86 -12.48
N ALA A 487 -20.40 20.07 -12.44
CA ALA A 487 -20.35 18.62 -12.63
C ALA A 487 -19.87 18.26 -14.05
N PHE A 488 -20.40 18.92 -15.08
CA PHE A 488 -19.98 18.74 -16.47
C PHE A 488 -18.50 19.08 -16.66
N ALA A 489 -18.00 20.18 -16.10
CA ALA A 489 -16.57 20.50 -16.15
C ALA A 489 -15.70 19.45 -15.43
N GLY A 490 -16.19 18.85 -14.34
CA GLY A 490 -15.50 17.75 -13.66
C GLY A 490 -15.48 16.46 -14.48
N ALA A 491 -16.59 16.12 -15.13
CA ALA A 491 -16.69 14.99 -16.05
C ALA A 491 -15.83 15.20 -17.30
N ALA A 492 -15.84 16.40 -17.89
CA ALA A 492 -14.96 16.78 -18.99
C ALA A 492 -13.48 16.70 -18.58
N THR A 493 -13.11 17.18 -17.38
CA THR A 493 -11.74 17.01 -16.84
C THR A 493 -11.36 15.53 -16.73
N ALA A 494 -12.28 14.67 -16.30
CA ALA A 494 -12.04 13.23 -16.23
C ALA A 494 -11.93 12.58 -17.60
N LEU A 495 -12.75 12.97 -18.58
CA LEU A 495 -12.63 12.50 -19.96
C LEU A 495 -11.33 12.98 -20.62
N THR A 496 -10.89 14.22 -20.34
CA THR A 496 -9.57 14.70 -20.77
C THR A 496 -8.45 13.93 -20.07
N ALA A 497 -8.53 13.68 -18.77
CA ALA A 497 -7.53 12.89 -18.04
C ALA A 497 -7.53 11.41 -18.45
N ALA A 498 -8.67 10.87 -18.88
CA ALA A 498 -8.79 9.53 -19.45
C ALA A 498 -8.22 9.47 -20.87
N ALA A 499 -8.49 10.48 -21.71
CA ALA A 499 -7.93 10.56 -23.05
C ALA A 499 -6.42 10.85 -23.04
N VAL A 500 -5.95 11.70 -22.13
CA VAL A 500 -4.52 11.94 -21.89
C VAL A 500 -3.87 10.73 -21.24
N GLY A 501 -4.53 10.10 -20.26
CA GLY A 501 -4.05 8.87 -19.62
C GLY A 501 -3.94 7.72 -20.59
N HIS A 502 -4.98 7.49 -21.41
CA HIS A 502 -4.98 6.48 -22.46
C HIS A 502 -3.94 6.80 -23.53
N ARG A 503 -3.79 8.05 -23.97
CA ARG A 503 -2.68 8.46 -24.84
C ARG A 503 -1.30 8.31 -24.18
N LEU A 504 -1.19 8.47 -22.86
CA LEU A 504 0.06 8.24 -22.12
C LEU A 504 0.28 6.76 -21.80
N ASP A 505 -0.74 5.91 -21.86
CA ASP A 505 -0.62 4.44 -21.80
C ASP A 505 -0.34 3.87 -23.21
N GLN A 506 -0.80 4.53 -24.28
CA GLN A 506 -0.49 4.22 -25.69
C GLN A 506 0.87 4.78 -26.15
N ASN A 507 1.26 5.95 -25.64
CA ASN A 507 2.53 6.63 -25.93
C ASN A 507 3.53 6.50 -24.77
N ALA A 508 3.18 5.79 -23.69
CA ALA A 508 4.24 5.16 -22.91
C ALA A 508 4.94 4.18 -23.87
N PRO A 509 6.28 4.07 -23.82
CA PRO A 509 6.86 2.81 -24.29
C PRO A 509 6.13 1.69 -23.56
N ALA A 510 5.74 0.64 -24.28
CA ALA A 510 5.22 -0.54 -23.63
C ALA A 510 6.25 -0.96 -22.56
N ASP A 511 5.79 -1.14 -21.33
CA ASP A 511 6.48 -2.08 -20.45
C ASP A 511 6.20 -3.45 -21.10
N ASP A 512 7.10 -3.87 -21.99
CA ASP A 512 6.97 -5.07 -22.81
C ASP A 512 6.91 -6.31 -21.91
N ALA A 513 5.67 -6.73 -21.62
CA ALA A 513 5.31 -8.07 -21.21
C ALA A 513 4.38 -8.75 -22.25
N ASP A 514 4.22 -8.13 -23.43
CA ASP A 514 3.60 -8.66 -24.67
C ASP A 514 3.68 -7.57 -25.76
N GLY A 515 4.68 -7.64 -26.65
CA GLY A 515 4.87 -6.65 -27.72
C GLY A 515 4.20 -7.05 -29.05
N PRO A 516 3.54 -6.10 -29.75
CA PRO A 516 3.69 -6.06 -31.20
C PRO A 516 4.03 -4.66 -31.75
N ALA A 517 4.76 -4.70 -32.86
CA ALA A 517 5.38 -3.59 -33.59
C ALA A 517 4.62 -2.25 -33.68
N ALA A 518 5.36 -1.16 -33.55
CA ALA A 518 4.90 0.18 -33.91
C ALA A 518 5.25 0.51 -35.37
N VAL A 519 4.23 0.75 -36.20
CA VAL A 519 4.38 1.32 -37.54
C VAL A 519 3.86 2.76 -37.57
N VAL A 520 4.64 3.69 -38.12
CA VAL A 520 4.22 5.06 -38.42
C VAL A 520 4.63 5.41 -39.86
N GLY A 521 3.85 6.27 -40.50
CA GLY A 521 3.74 6.44 -41.95
C GLY A 521 4.98 6.97 -42.70
N LYS A 522 4.88 6.89 -44.04
CA LYS A 522 5.94 7.26 -44.99
C LYS A 522 6.32 8.74 -44.94
N VAL A 523 7.32 9.06 -44.13
CA VAL A 523 8.19 10.21 -44.38
C VAL A 523 9.17 9.80 -45.49
N SER A 524 9.17 10.50 -46.62
CA SER A 524 10.16 10.28 -47.68
C SER A 524 11.56 10.65 -47.18
N PRO A 525 12.60 9.86 -47.50
CA PRO A 525 13.97 10.23 -47.17
C PRO A 525 14.32 11.62 -47.73
N THR A 526 14.90 12.49 -46.91
CA THR A 526 15.34 13.84 -47.31
C THR A 526 16.56 13.79 -48.22
N GLY A 527 17.32 12.70 -48.17
CA GLY A 527 18.64 12.58 -48.79
C GLY A 527 19.76 13.25 -47.98
N HIS A 528 19.44 13.76 -46.78
CA HIS A 528 20.41 14.32 -45.84
C HIS A 528 20.76 13.32 -44.75
N THR A 529 22.01 13.35 -44.29
CA THR A 529 22.52 12.51 -43.21
C THR A 529 22.77 13.39 -41.98
N THR A 530 22.13 13.06 -40.87
CA THR A 530 22.40 13.66 -39.56
C THR A 530 23.35 12.73 -38.80
N THR A 531 24.61 13.16 -38.64
CA THR A 531 25.60 12.44 -37.82
C THR A 531 25.64 13.02 -36.41
N VAL A 532 25.59 12.17 -35.39
CA VAL A 532 25.67 12.58 -33.98
C VAL A 532 26.66 11.70 -33.22
N SER A 533 27.68 12.32 -32.61
CA SER A 533 28.61 11.62 -31.73
C SER A 533 28.06 11.56 -30.30
N ILE A 534 28.06 10.38 -29.69
CA ILE A 534 27.64 10.13 -28.31
C ILE A 534 28.71 9.38 -27.53
N THR A 535 28.64 9.48 -26.21
CA THR A 535 29.52 8.74 -25.30
C THR A 535 28.71 7.89 -24.34
N ALA A 536 29.16 6.68 -24.05
CA ALA A 536 28.58 5.84 -23.00
C ALA A 536 29.48 5.93 -21.75
N GLU A 537 28.94 6.42 -20.63
CA GLU A 537 29.69 6.65 -19.39
C GLU A 537 28.72 6.59 -18.20
N GLY A 538 29.05 5.85 -17.14
CA GLY A 538 28.29 5.88 -15.89
C GLY A 538 26.85 5.35 -16.04
N MET A 539 26.69 4.25 -16.81
CA MET A 539 25.40 3.63 -17.14
C MET A 539 24.42 4.55 -17.87
N LYS A 540 24.90 5.52 -18.66
CA LYS A 540 24.09 6.42 -19.48
C LYS A 540 24.78 6.77 -20.79
N TYR A 541 23.98 7.18 -21.77
CA TYR A 541 24.48 7.90 -22.95
C TYR A 541 24.55 9.41 -22.68
N HIS A 542 25.57 10.03 -23.22
CA HIS A 542 25.87 11.44 -23.12
C HIS A 542 26.15 12.00 -24.53
N PRO A 543 25.24 12.81 -25.10
CA PRO A 543 23.90 13.15 -24.59
C PRO A 543 22.93 11.94 -24.60
N SER A 544 22.01 11.88 -23.63
CA SER A 544 20.99 10.80 -23.55
C SER A 544 19.80 11.02 -24.47
N THR A 545 19.72 12.18 -25.10
CA THR A 545 18.63 12.60 -25.98
C THR A 545 19.24 13.36 -27.15
N ILE A 546 18.89 12.99 -28.37
CA ILE A 546 19.31 13.63 -29.61
C ILE A 546 18.06 14.02 -30.42
N SER A 547 18.19 15.02 -31.30
CA SER A 547 17.08 15.49 -32.15
C SER A 547 17.48 15.36 -33.61
N VAL A 548 16.62 14.77 -34.43
CA VAL A 548 16.87 14.47 -35.84
C VAL A 548 15.68 14.98 -36.69
N PRO A 549 15.92 15.63 -37.85
CA PRO A 549 14.83 15.98 -38.77
C PRO A 549 14.09 14.75 -39.28
N ALA A 550 12.78 14.86 -39.48
CA ALA A 550 11.99 13.76 -40.05
C ALA A 550 12.45 13.45 -41.48
N GLY A 551 12.92 12.23 -41.72
CA GLY A 551 13.36 11.74 -43.02
C GLY A 551 14.87 11.79 -43.28
N ASP A 552 15.67 12.30 -42.34
CA ASP A 552 17.14 12.21 -42.42
C ASP A 552 17.64 10.80 -42.10
N GLU A 553 18.75 10.38 -42.73
CA GLU A 553 19.50 9.20 -42.31
C GLU A 553 20.31 9.52 -41.04
N LEU A 554 20.05 8.83 -39.94
CA LEU A 554 20.81 8.99 -38.70
C LEU A 554 22.03 8.08 -38.70
N VAL A 555 23.19 8.69 -38.45
CA VAL A 555 24.46 8.00 -38.18
C VAL A 555 24.90 8.37 -36.76
N VAL A 556 25.12 7.38 -35.90
CA VAL A 556 25.56 7.59 -34.51
C VAL A 556 26.98 7.12 -34.34
N GLU A 557 27.88 8.02 -33.94
CA GLU A 557 29.25 7.69 -33.56
C GLU A 557 29.30 7.49 -32.04
N ILE A 558 29.24 6.24 -31.59
CA ILE A 558 29.30 5.91 -30.17
C ILE A 558 30.75 5.64 -29.74
N THR A 559 31.17 6.24 -28.64
CA THR A 559 32.43 5.92 -27.94
C THR A 559 32.13 5.43 -26.53
N ASN A 560 32.66 4.29 -26.13
CA ASN A 560 32.60 3.85 -24.74
C ASN A 560 33.68 4.58 -23.92
N LYS A 561 33.26 5.35 -22.93
CA LYS A 561 34.12 6.05 -21.95
C LYS A 561 34.03 5.47 -20.54
N ASP A 562 33.15 4.49 -20.32
CA ASP A 562 33.07 3.81 -19.04
C ASP A 562 34.35 2.99 -18.83
N PRO A 563 35.09 3.16 -17.71
CA PRO A 563 36.39 2.53 -17.54
C PRO A 563 36.33 1.01 -17.34
N ASN A 564 35.18 0.47 -16.90
CA ASN A 564 35.07 -0.92 -16.46
C ASN A 564 33.88 -1.68 -17.06
N GLN A 565 32.99 -1.00 -17.81
CA GLN A 565 31.81 -1.62 -18.42
C GLN A 565 31.91 -1.71 -19.94
N VAL A 566 31.30 -2.75 -20.48
CA VAL A 566 31.04 -2.89 -21.92
C VAL A 566 29.69 -2.29 -22.23
N HIS A 567 29.63 -1.56 -23.33
CA HIS A 567 28.42 -0.91 -23.82
C HIS A 567 28.27 -1.14 -25.31
N ASP A 568 27.04 -1.17 -25.79
CA ASP A 568 26.68 -1.25 -27.20
C ASP A 568 25.47 -0.35 -27.45
N LEU A 569 25.09 -0.10 -28.69
CA LEU A 569 23.89 0.67 -29.04
C LEU A 569 23.10 -0.09 -30.10
N GLN A 570 21.89 -0.52 -29.77
CA GLN A 570 20.94 -1.14 -30.68
C GLN A 570 19.65 -0.32 -30.80
N PHE A 571 19.12 -0.22 -32.02
CA PHE A 571 17.81 0.36 -32.34
C PHE A 571 16.80 -0.73 -32.70
N ALA A 572 15.51 -0.42 -32.55
CA ALA A 572 14.41 -1.36 -32.82
C ALA A 572 14.34 -1.89 -34.27
N ASN A 573 14.96 -1.21 -35.24
CA ASN A 573 15.06 -1.66 -36.63
C ASN A 573 16.24 -2.61 -36.90
N GLY A 574 16.94 -3.07 -35.86
CA GLY A 574 18.07 -4.00 -35.95
C GLY A 574 19.42 -3.34 -36.23
N ALA A 575 19.48 -2.02 -36.46
CA ALA A 575 20.74 -1.30 -36.53
C ALA A 575 21.44 -1.33 -35.16
N HIS A 576 22.69 -1.81 -35.12
CA HIS A 576 23.43 -1.98 -33.87
C HIS A 576 24.93 -1.67 -34.04
N SER A 577 25.59 -1.31 -32.94
CA SER A 577 27.06 -1.39 -32.83
C SER A 577 27.48 -2.82 -32.46
N PRO A 578 28.74 -3.21 -32.71
CA PRO A 578 29.34 -4.28 -31.90
C PRO A 578 29.35 -3.88 -30.40
N ARG A 579 29.56 -4.85 -29.52
CA ARG A 579 29.89 -4.57 -28.11
C ARG A 579 31.23 -3.82 -28.05
N LEU A 580 31.26 -2.72 -27.31
CA LEU A 580 32.40 -1.80 -27.22
C LEU A 580 33.06 -1.94 -25.86
N ASP A 581 34.31 -2.39 -25.85
CA ASP A 581 35.17 -2.37 -24.68
C ASP A 581 35.48 -0.92 -24.24
N PRO A 582 35.92 -0.69 -22.98
CA PRO A 582 36.36 0.62 -22.52
C PRO A 582 37.35 1.30 -23.50
N GLY A 583 36.99 2.51 -23.97
CA GLY A 583 37.76 3.28 -24.95
C GLY A 583 37.50 2.94 -26.43
N ALA A 584 36.74 1.89 -26.74
CA ALA A 584 36.39 1.54 -28.12
C ALA A 584 35.30 2.48 -28.68
N HIS A 585 35.28 2.61 -30.01
CA HIS A 585 34.30 3.42 -30.74
C HIS A 585 33.74 2.67 -31.95
N ALA A 586 32.50 2.98 -32.33
CA ALA A 586 31.86 2.45 -33.54
C ALA A 586 30.86 3.44 -34.14
N THR A 587 30.56 3.25 -35.42
CA THR A 587 29.58 4.04 -36.16
C THR A 587 28.36 3.16 -36.48
N VAL A 588 27.20 3.51 -35.92
CA VAL A 588 25.92 2.84 -36.15
C VAL A 588 25.12 3.63 -37.17
N LYS A 589 24.81 3.02 -38.32
CA LYS A 589 23.84 3.58 -39.27
C LYS A 589 22.44 3.19 -38.82
N ALA A 590 21.79 4.06 -38.06
CA ALA A 590 20.42 3.85 -37.57
C ALA A 590 19.37 3.94 -38.69
N GLY A 591 19.74 4.44 -39.88
CA GLY A 591 18.88 4.51 -41.05
C GLY A 591 17.98 5.76 -41.05
N VAL A 592 17.00 5.79 -41.95
CA VAL A 592 16.10 6.94 -42.11
C VAL A 592 15.13 7.04 -40.94
N ILE A 593 15.19 8.15 -40.20
CA ILE A 593 14.38 8.36 -39.00
C ILE A 593 13.07 9.07 -39.36
N THR A 594 11.98 8.31 -39.41
CA THR A 594 10.64 8.80 -39.80
C THR A 594 9.78 9.26 -38.62
N GLY A 595 10.11 8.87 -37.39
CA GLY A 595 9.40 9.21 -36.16
C GLY A 595 10.26 8.99 -34.90
N PRO A 596 9.81 9.46 -33.73
CA PRO A 596 10.57 9.30 -32.48
C PRO A 596 10.90 7.83 -32.22
N THR A 597 12.16 7.56 -31.90
CA THR A 597 12.65 6.20 -31.65
C THR A 597 13.65 6.19 -30.49
N GLU A 598 14.03 5.02 -30.01
CA GLU A 598 15.08 4.86 -29.03
C GLU A 598 16.15 3.87 -29.52
N GLY A 599 17.39 4.15 -29.12
CA GLY A 599 18.44 3.15 -29.05
C GLY A 599 18.71 2.79 -27.59
N TRP A 600 19.13 1.57 -27.30
CA TRP A 600 19.46 1.13 -25.95
C TRP A 600 20.73 0.28 -25.93
N CYS A 601 21.32 0.13 -24.74
CA CYS A 601 22.35 -0.88 -24.51
C CYS A 601 21.67 -2.24 -24.29
N THR A 602 22.08 -3.27 -25.04
CA THR A 602 21.50 -4.62 -24.96
C THR A 602 22.06 -5.43 -23.80
N ILE A 603 23.22 -5.05 -23.26
CA ILE A 603 23.85 -5.71 -22.11
C ILE A 603 22.87 -5.83 -20.94
N VAL A 604 22.77 -7.02 -20.33
CA VAL A 604 21.75 -7.39 -19.34
C VAL A 604 21.48 -6.31 -18.30
N GLY A 605 20.24 -5.80 -18.30
CA GLY A 605 19.78 -4.79 -17.35
C GLY A 605 20.37 -3.39 -17.50
N HIS A 606 21.28 -3.14 -18.45
CA HIS A 606 21.79 -1.79 -18.72
C HIS A 606 20.65 -0.88 -19.19
N LYS A 607 19.74 -1.37 -20.06
CA LYS A 607 18.50 -0.66 -20.44
C LYS A 607 17.67 -0.28 -19.21
N SER A 608 17.41 -1.21 -18.29
CA SER A 608 16.60 -0.96 -17.08
C SER A 608 17.25 0.02 -16.10
N MET A 609 18.59 0.09 -16.07
CA MET A 609 19.34 1.06 -15.26
C MET A 609 19.45 2.46 -15.91
N GLY A 610 18.98 2.62 -17.16
CA GLY A 610 18.83 3.92 -17.82
C GLY A 610 19.68 4.13 -19.08
N MET A 611 20.33 3.09 -19.62
CA MET A 611 21.05 3.17 -20.90
C MET A 611 20.11 3.18 -22.11
N VAL A 612 19.39 4.30 -22.26
CA VAL A 612 18.46 4.57 -23.36
C VAL A 612 18.80 5.92 -23.98
N LEU A 613 19.11 5.90 -25.28
CA LEU A 613 19.31 7.05 -26.14
C LEU A 613 17.97 7.40 -26.80
N LYS A 614 17.40 8.55 -26.46
CA LYS A 614 16.13 9.01 -27.02
C LYS A 614 16.35 9.83 -28.29
N VAL A 615 15.87 9.34 -29.43
CA VAL A 615 15.90 10.07 -30.70
C VAL A 615 14.56 10.78 -30.89
N GLN A 616 14.55 12.08 -30.66
CA GLN A 616 13.38 12.92 -30.93
C GLN A 616 13.35 13.33 -32.40
N VAL A 617 12.17 13.36 -32.98
CA VAL A 617 11.97 13.79 -34.37
C VAL A 617 11.27 15.13 -34.43
N SER A 618 11.89 16.07 -35.14
CA SER A 618 11.27 17.35 -35.47
C SER A 618 10.59 17.27 -36.84
N GLY A 619 9.26 17.39 -36.87
CA GLY A 619 8.59 18.02 -38.03
C GLY A 619 7.50 17.30 -38.83
N MET A 620 6.82 16.23 -38.38
CA MET A 620 5.61 15.76 -39.08
C MET A 620 4.48 15.13 -38.21
N PRO A 621 3.20 15.26 -38.64
CA PRO A 621 2.06 14.59 -38.03
C PRO A 621 1.64 13.26 -38.72
N GLY A 622 1.60 12.18 -37.95
CA GLY A 622 0.69 11.02 -38.00
C GLY A 622 0.30 10.33 -39.33
N GLY A 623 0.71 9.08 -39.49
CA GLY A 623 0.12 8.08 -40.41
C GLY A 623 0.58 6.65 -40.07
N ALA A 624 0.05 5.63 -40.73
CA ALA A 624 0.50 4.21 -40.84
C ALA A 624 -0.37 3.55 -41.95
N GLU A 625 -0.07 2.42 -42.61
CA GLU A 625 0.82 1.27 -42.32
C GLU A 625 1.49 0.72 -43.61
N HIS A 626 2.55 -0.09 -43.47
CA HIS A 626 2.64 -1.46 -44.02
C HIS A 626 3.92 -2.16 -43.55
N ASP A 627 3.80 -3.39 -43.03
CA ASP A 627 4.89 -4.21 -42.49
C ASP A 627 5.45 -5.27 -43.47
N ASN A 628 6.69 -5.71 -43.19
CA ASN A 628 7.21 -7.05 -43.50
C ASN A 628 8.64 -7.24 -42.94
N HIS A 629 8.88 -8.18 -42.02
CA HIS A 629 9.60 -9.44 -42.31
C HIS A 629 9.82 -10.38 -41.09
N MET A 630 10.27 -11.59 -41.40
CA MET A 630 10.41 -12.76 -40.52
C MET A 630 11.71 -12.81 -39.69
N GLY A 631 11.64 -13.49 -38.55
CA GLY A 631 12.77 -14.18 -37.91
C GLY A 631 12.25 -15.43 -37.17
N SER A 632 12.89 -16.59 -37.33
CA SER A 632 12.45 -17.83 -36.70
C SER A 632 12.94 -17.92 -35.26
N THR A 633 12.04 -17.80 -34.30
CA THR A 633 12.28 -18.08 -32.87
C THR A 633 11.53 -19.33 -32.44
N ASN A 634 12.11 -20.08 -31.49
CA ASN A 634 11.47 -21.25 -30.89
C ASN A 634 10.91 -20.82 -29.52
N PRO A 635 9.60 -20.52 -29.40
CA PRO A 635 9.03 -19.98 -28.17
C PRO A 635 9.14 -20.99 -27.02
N ARG A 636 9.32 -20.51 -25.80
CA ARG A 636 9.44 -21.36 -24.60
C ARG A 636 8.14 -22.12 -24.37
N GLY A 637 8.21 -23.44 -24.44
CA GLY A 637 7.09 -24.32 -24.07
C GLY A 637 6.77 -24.27 -22.57
N LYS A 638 5.61 -24.81 -22.19
CA LYS A 638 5.28 -25.00 -20.76
C LYS A 638 6.28 -25.96 -20.14
N ILE A 639 6.92 -25.56 -19.04
CA ILE A 639 7.88 -26.39 -18.31
C ILE A 639 7.14 -27.55 -17.63
N ASP A 640 7.51 -28.79 -17.94
CA ASP A 640 7.06 -29.98 -17.22
C ASP A 640 8.18 -30.49 -16.31
N LEU A 641 8.02 -30.24 -15.01
CA LEU A 641 8.98 -30.66 -13.99
C LEU A 641 8.86 -32.14 -13.60
N THR A 642 8.02 -32.93 -14.29
CA THR A 642 7.94 -34.40 -14.17
C THR A 642 8.83 -35.12 -15.20
N GLU A 643 9.27 -34.43 -16.25
CA GLU A 643 10.25 -34.97 -17.19
C GLU A 643 11.66 -35.00 -16.60
N SER A 644 12.47 -35.99 -17.00
CA SER A 644 13.88 -36.04 -16.61
C SER A 644 14.69 -34.94 -17.30
N PRO A 645 15.83 -34.51 -16.71
CA PRO A 645 16.74 -33.58 -17.39
C PRO A 645 17.16 -34.09 -18.77
N GLY A 646 17.45 -33.15 -19.67
CA GLY A 646 17.86 -33.42 -21.03
C GLY A 646 19.12 -34.27 -21.12
N LYS A 647 19.29 -35.01 -22.22
CA LYS A 647 20.38 -36.00 -22.40
C LYS A 647 21.80 -35.44 -22.28
N GLY A 648 21.98 -34.12 -22.38
CA GLY A 648 23.26 -33.43 -22.20
C GLY A 648 23.47 -32.86 -20.78
N PHE A 649 22.44 -32.84 -19.94
CA PHE A 649 22.56 -32.38 -18.56
C PHE A 649 23.24 -33.44 -17.69
N THR A 650 24.09 -32.99 -16.78
CA THR A 650 24.69 -33.82 -15.74
C THR A 650 24.29 -33.24 -14.38
N THR A 651 23.73 -34.07 -13.50
CA THR A 651 23.38 -33.69 -12.12
C THR A 651 24.59 -33.12 -11.38
N ARG A 652 24.36 -32.19 -10.46
CA ARG A 652 25.39 -31.75 -9.53
C ARG A 652 25.50 -32.75 -8.39
N ASP A 653 26.65 -33.39 -8.22
CA ASP A 653 26.91 -34.16 -6.99
C ASP A 653 26.82 -33.21 -5.79
N ALA A 654 25.91 -33.54 -4.88
CA ALA A 654 25.65 -32.77 -3.67
C ALA A 654 26.59 -33.16 -2.51
N VAL A 655 27.43 -34.19 -2.64
CA VAL A 655 28.41 -34.55 -1.59
C VAL A 655 29.34 -33.36 -1.35
N VAL A 656 29.55 -33.02 -0.07
CA VAL A 656 30.47 -31.93 0.31
C VAL A 656 31.87 -32.22 -0.26
N PRO A 657 32.48 -31.29 -1.03
CA PRO A 657 33.79 -31.51 -1.61
C PRO A 657 34.87 -31.84 -0.55
N PRO A 658 35.91 -32.61 -0.91
CA PRO A 658 37.02 -32.86 -0.02
C PRO A 658 37.61 -31.56 0.53
N LEU A 659 37.85 -31.54 1.84
CA LEU A 659 38.43 -30.39 2.53
C LEU A 659 39.84 -30.10 1.98
N LEU A 660 40.04 -28.87 1.49
CA LEU A 660 41.27 -28.49 0.80
C LEU A 660 42.54 -28.75 1.64
N ALA A 661 43.59 -29.18 0.95
CA ALA A 661 44.87 -29.53 1.57
C ALA A 661 45.77 -28.30 1.74
N GLY A 662 46.50 -28.22 2.85
CA GLY A 662 47.34 -27.07 3.18
C GLY A 662 46.58 -25.95 3.90
N ARG A 663 47.10 -24.73 3.82
CA ARG A 663 46.59 -23.51 4.49
C ARG A 663 46.46 -22.30 3.58
N VAL A 664 46.93 -22.40 2.33
CA VAL A 664 46.90 -21.34 1.33
C VAL A 664 46.33 -21.95 0.06
N HIS A 665 45.17 -21.48 -0.36
CA HIS A 665 44.35 -22.09 -1.40
C HIS A 665 44.26 -21.17 -2.61
N THR A 666 45.09 -21.43 -3.63
CA THR A 666 45.03 -20.71 -4.90
C THR A 666 44.03 -21.36 -5.85
N MET A 667 43.12 -20.57 -6.41
CA MET A 667 42.15 -21.04 -7.40
C MET A 667 41.80 -19.97 -8.44
N THR A 668 41.50 -20.40 -9.66
CA THR A 668 41.05 -19.53 -10.74
C THR A 668 39.53 -19.66 -10.93
N LEU A 669 38.83 -18.53 -10.94
CA LEU A 669 37.43 -18.45 -11.35
C LEU A 669 37.37 -17.72 -12.69
N THR A 670 36.91 -18.42 -13.72
CA THR A 670 36.70 -17.86 -15.06
C THR A 670 35.24 -17.45 -15.19
N ALA A 671 34.96 -16.15 -15.23
CA ALA A 671 33.62 -15.65 -15.53
C ALA A 671 33.36 -15.77 -17.04
N LYS A 672 32.21 -16.32 -17.43
CA LYS A 672 31.80 -16.52 -18.83
C LYS A 672 30.29 -16.77 -18.97
N GLU A 673 29.67 -16.28 -20.05
CA GLU A 673 28.31 -16.63 -20.45
C GLU A 673 28.25 -17.90 -21.32
N SER A 674 27.19 -18.70 -21.14
CA SER A 674 26.91 -19.88 -21.96
C SER A 674 25.47 -20.35 -21.80
N VAL A 675 24.89 -20.89 -22.86
CA VAL A 675 23.57 -21.52 -22.78
C VAL A 675 23.63 -22.77 -21.89
N GLN A 676 22.85 -22.79 -20.81
CA GLN A 676 22.77 -23.89 -19.84
C GLN A 676 21.32 -24.37 -19.69
N GLU A 677 21.13 -25.67 -19.49
CA GLU A 677 19.84 -26.25 -19.08
C GLU A 677 19.69 -26.16 -17.56
N ILE A 678 18.52 -25.69 -17.11
CA ILE A 678 18.19 -25.44 -15.69
C ILE A 678 16.86 -26.11 -15.26
N ALA A 679 16.06 -26.57 -16.22
CA ALA A 679 14.94 -27.48 -16.05
C ALA A 679 14.73 -28.25 -17.36
N PRO A 680 13.96 -29.34 -17.39
CA PRO A 680 13.71 -30.12 -18.61
C PRO A 680 13.25 -29.22 -19.78
N GLY A 681 13.95 -29.33 -20.91
CA GLY A 681 13.67 -28.54 -22.12
C GLY A 681 13.82 -27.02 -21.96
N THR A 682 14.41 -26.55 -20.86
CA THR A 682 14.42 -25.15 -20.41
C THR A 682 15.85 -24.66 -20.25
N THR A 683 16.28 -23.83 -21.19
CA THR A 683 17.61 -23.21 -21.19
C THR A 683 17.55 -21.68 -21.04
N ILE A 684 18.62 -21.11 -20.53
CA ILE A 684 18.91 -19.67 -20.46
C ILE A 684 20.33 -19.41 -20.95
N ASP A 685 20.65 -18.18 -21.34
CA ASP A 685 22.04 -17.73 -21.41
C ASP A 685 22.52 -17.45 -19.98
N ALA A 686 23.24 -18.41 -19.42
CA ALA A 686 23.66 -18.38 -18.03
C ALA A 686 25.00 -17.68 -17.90
N MET A 687 25.09 -16.75 -16.96
CA MET A 687 26.35 -16.17 -16.52
C MET A 687 26.96 -17.08 -15.46
N THR A 688 28.20 -17.51 -15.65
CA THR A 688 28.80 -18.58 -14.85
C THR A 688 30.18 -18.21 -14.32
N TYR A 689 30.58 -18.82 -13.21
CA TYR A 689 31.99 -19.05 -12.91
C TYR A 689 32.34 -20.50 -13.27
N ASN A 690 33.37 -20.69 -14.09
CA ASN A 690 33.84 -21.99 -14.58
C ASN A 690 32.84 -22.78 -15.44
N GLY A 691 31.93 -22.10 -16.15
CA GLY A 691 31.17 -22.70 -17.27
C GLY A 691 29.95 -23.54 -16.90
N ARG A 692 29.42 -23.42 -15.67
CA ARG A 692 28.22 -24.12 -15.20
C ARG A 692 27.30 -23.18 -14.42
N TYR A 693 25.99 -23.32 -14.58
CA TYR A 693 25.02 -22.60 -13.73
C TYR A 693 25.22 -23.02 -12.27
N MET A 694 25.32 -22.04 -11.36
CA MET A 694 25.94 -22.15 -10.04
C MET A 694 27.44 -22.51 -10.11
N ALA A 695 28.26 -21.76 -9.39
CA ALA A 695 29.70 -21.99 -9.26
C ALA A 695 30.05 -23.22 -8.39
N PRO A 696 31.31 -23.64 -8.31
CA PRO A 696 31.73 -24.73 -7.41
C PRO A 696 31.46 -24.41 -5.93
N VAL A 697 31.33 -25.43 -5.09
CA VAL A 697 31.40 -25.27 -3.63
C VAL A 697 32.85 -25.42 -3.19
N ILE A 698 33.30 -24.51 -2.34
CA ILE A 698 34.66 -24.49 -1.76
C ILE A 698 34.57 -25.01 -0.33
N HIS A 699 35.44 -25.93 0.07
CA HIS A 699 35.49 -26.46 1.44
C HIS A 699 36.88 -26.21 2.05
N ALA A 700 36.95 -25.30 3.03
CA ALA A 700 38.19 -24.81 3.63
C ALA A 700 38.02 -24.64 5.15
N ARG A 701 39.09 -24.32 5.89
CA ARG A 701 39.07 -24.22 7.37
C ARG A 701 39.17 -22.77 7.84
N ILE A 702 38.75 -22.52 9.09
CA ILE A 702 39.07 -21.29 9.79
C ILE A 702 40.60 -21.14 9.86
N GLY A 703 41.07 -19.94 9.51
CA GLY A 703 42.48 -19.56 9.44
C GLY A 703 43.16 -19.83 8.09
N ASP A 704 42.47 -20.42 7.11
CA ASP A 704 43.03 -20.62 5.77
C ASP A 704 43.02 -19.31 4.96
N GLU A 705 44.07 -19.13 4.15
CA GLU A 705 44.23 -18.02 3.20
C GLU A 705 43.67 -18.43 1.83
N MET A 706 42.75 -17.64 1.29
CA MET A 706 42.16 -17.81 -0.03
C MET A 706 42.84 -16.86 -1.01
N ARG A 707 43.32 -17.39 -2.14
CA ARG A 707 43.91 -16.60 -3.24
C ARG A 707 43.14 -16.86 -4.53
N ILE A 708 42.21 -15.96 -4.85
CA ILE A 708 41.27 -16.15 -5.94
C ILE A 708 41.69 -15.29 -7.13
N HIS A 709 42.07 -15.93 -8.22
CA HIS A 709 42.37 -15.26 -9.49
C HIS A 709 41.10 -15.25 -10.35
N LEU A 710 40.41 -14.11 -10.41
CA LEU A 710 39.23 -13.92 -11.25
C LEU A 710 39.69 -13.53 -12.67
N VAL A 711 39.22 -14.25 -13.69
CA VAL A 711 39.48 -13.93 -15.10
C VAL A 711 38.16 -13.78 -15.84
N ASN A 712 37.91 -12.64 -16.46
CA ASN A 712 36.71 -12.43 -17.26
C ASN A 712 36.95 -12.88 -18.71
N ARG A 713 36.36 -14.01 -19.10
CA ARG A 713 36.29 -14.50 -20.49
C ARG A 713 34.87 -14.46 -21.04
N GLY A 714 34.01 -13.68 -20.40
CA GLY A 714 32.68 -13.37 -20.88
C GLY A 714 32.71 -12.26 -21.93
N THR A 715 31.54 -11.67 -22.13
CA THR A 715 31.21 -10.69 -23.16
C THR A 715 30.56 -9.44 -22.56
N MET A 716 30.47 -9.36 -21.23
CA MET A 716 30.11 -8.17 -20.44
C MET A 716 30.99 -8.04 -19.18
N GLY A 717 30.79 -6.97 -18.40
CA GLY A 717 31.49 -6.76 -17.13
C GLY A 717 31.08 -7.81 -16.07
N HIS A 718 32.07 -8.32 -15.34
CA HIS A 718 31.88 -9.26 -14.23
C HIS A 718 32.78 -8.91 -13.04
N SER A 719 32.45 -9.38 -11.85
CA SER A 719 33.19 -9.15 -10.60
C SER A 719 33.03 -10.35 -9.67
N LEU A 720 33.39 -10.21 -8.40
CA LEU A 720 33.29 -11.26 -7.39
C LEU A 720 33.24 -10.66 -5.97
N ASP A 721 32.32 -11.16 -5.15
CA ASP A 721 32.17 -10.87 -3.72
C ASP A 721 32.10 -12.20 -2.96
N PHE A 722 32.90 -12.34 -1.90
CA PHE A 722 32.84 -13.46 -0.95
C PHE A 722 32.38 -12.97 0.42
N HIS A 723 31.23 -13.43 0.90
CA HIS A 723 30.72 -13.08 2.24
C HIS A 723 31.57 -13.71 3.35
N ALA A 724 32.37 -14.74 3.03
CA ALA A 724 33.39 -15.30 3.92
C ALA A 724 34.63 -14.39 4.08
N GLY A 725 34.82 -13.43 3.17
CA GLY A 725 35.94 -12.50 3.16
C GLY A 725 35.72 -11.30 4.07
N THR A 726 36.80 -10.71 4.57
CA THR A 726 36.76 -9.47 5.35
C THR A 726 37.81 -8.51 4.80
N VAL A 727 37.47 -7.87 3.67
CA VAL A 727 38.33 -6.98 2.86
C VAL A 727 37.54 -5.78 2.36
N SER A 728 38.21 -4.70 1.94
CA SER A 728 37.50 -3.53 1.36
C SER A 728 36.94 -3.87 -0.03
N PRO A 729 35.71 -3.47 -0.37
CA PRO A 729 35.12 -3.73 -1.68
C PRO A 729 35.83 -2.98 -2.82
N ASP A 730 36.42 -1.81 -2.54
CA ASP A 730 36.83 -0.82 -3.54
C ASP A 730 37.79 -1.37 -4.61
N GLU A 731 38.72 -2.24 -4.20
CA GLU A 731 39.76 -2.82 -5.06
C GLU A 731 39.40 -4.20 -5.60
N VAL A 732 38.92 -5.11 -4.73
CA VAL A 732 38.79 -6.54 -5.04
C VAL A 732 37.37 -7.00 -5.39
N MET A 733 36.34 -6.17 -5.15
CA MET A 733 34.96 -6.44 -5.56
C MET A 733 34.50 -5.58 -6.75
N ARG A 734 35.43 -4.86 -7.39
CA ARG A 734 35.15 -4.03 -8.57
C ARG A 734 34.83 -4.87 -9.81
N THR A 735 34.12 -4.27 -10.76
CA THR A 735 33.89 -4.90 -12.08
C THR A 735 35.18 -4.88 -12.91
N ILE A 736 35.46 -6.00 -13.58
CA ILE A 736 36.46 -6.15 -14.62
C ILE A 736 35.77 -6.36 -15.98
N ALA A 737 36.26 -5.65 -16.99
CA ALA A 737 35.84 -5.80 -18.38
C ALA A 737 36.23 -7.19 -18.94
N PRO A 738 35.66 -7.65 -20.06
CA PRO A 738 36.13 -8.82 -20.79
C PRO A 738 37.63 -8.78 -21.07
N GLY A 739 38.27 -9.95 -21.00
CA GLY A 739 39.72 -10.09 -21.19
C GLY A 739 40.58 -9.62 -20.01
N HIS A 740 40.01 -8.95 -19.01
CA HIS A 740 40.75 -8.51 -17.82
C HIS A 740 40.70 -9.57 -16.69
N GLU A 741 41.55 -9.37 -15.69
CA GLU A 741 41.72 -10.24 -14.52
C GLU A 741 41.88 -9.43 -13.22
N LEU A 742 41.68 -10.09 -12.08
CA LEU A 742 41.73 -9.50 -10.74
C LEU A 742 42.10 -10.57 -9.70
N ASP A 743 43.10 -10.28 -8.87
CA ASP A 743 43.42 -11.09 -7.69
C ASP A 743 42.63 -10.62 -6.46
N TYR A 744 41.83 -11.52 -5.89
CA TYR A 744 41.09 -11.34 -4.65
C TYR A 744 41.67 -12.29 -3.60
N ASN A 745 42.43 -11.73 -2.65
CA ASN A 745 43.04 -12.49 -1.55
C ASN A 745 42.37 -12.14 -0.21
N PHE A 746 42.05 -13.16 0.61
CA PHE A 746 41.44 -12.96 1.94
C PHE A 746 41.72 -14.14 2.89
N THR A 747 41.39 -13.99 4.18
CA THR A 747 41.52 -15.07 5.18
C THR A 747 40.15 -15.44 5.75
N LEU A 748 39.91 -16.74 5.98
CA LEU A 748 38.67 -17.26 6.52
C LEU A 748 38.64 -17.14 8.05
N HIS A 749 37.90 -16.17 8.59
CA HIS A 749 37.89 -15.88 10.03
C HIS A 749 36.76 -16.55 10.83
N ARG A 750 35.71 -17.08 10.18
CA ARG A 750 34.48 -17.54 10.85
C ARG A 750 33.91 -18.81 10.21
N ALA A 751 33.30 -19.67 11.03
CA ALA A 751 32.55 -20.83 10.56
C ALA A 751 31.20 -20.44 9.95
N GLY A 752 30.76 -21.19 8.93
CA GLY A 752 29.51 -20.98 8.21
C GLY A 752 29.49 -21.68 6.86
N ILE A 753 28.34 -21.68 6.19
CA ILE A 753 28.27 -21.80 4.74
C ILE A 753 27.96 -20.40 4.20
N TRP A 754 28.91 -19.84 3.46
CA TRP A 754 28.91 -18.45 3.04
C TRP A 754 28.60 -18.34 1.56
N LEU A 755 27.75 -17.39 1.18
CA LEU A 755 27.54 -17.06 -0.23
C LEU A 755 28.80 -16.40 -0.82
N TYR A 756 29.03 -16.65 -2.10
CA TYR A 756 29.83 -15.78 -2.94
C TYR A 756 29.11 -15.57 -4.28
N HIS A 757 29.22 -14.37 -4.86
CA HIS A 757 28.48 -14.01 -6.07
C HIS A 757 29.15 -12.88 -6.87
N CYS A 758 28.61 -12.57 -8.05
CA CYS A 758 28.99 -11.37 -8.79
C CYS A 758 28.40 -10.10 -8.15
N SER A 759 29.20 -9.05 -7.99
CA SER A 759 28.80 -7.74 -7.48
C SER A 759 28.59 -6.69 -8.59
N THR A 760 28.63 -7.09 -9.87
CA THR A 760 28.42 -6.20 -11.01
C THR A 760 26.94 -5.85 -11.11
N MET A 761 26.64 -4.59 -11.39
CA MET A 761 25.27 -4.12 -11.50
C MET A 761 24.66 -4.51 -12.86
N PRO A 762 23.41 -5.02 -12.90
CA PRO A 762 22.51 -5.23 -11.77
C PRO A 762 22.72 -6.61 -11.12
N MET A 763 23.18 -6.63 -9.86
CA MET A 763 23.64 -7.86 -9.17
C MET A 763 22.58 -8.98 -9.15
N SER A 764 21.31 -8.62 -8.99
CA SER A 764 20.20 -9.58 -8.99
C SER A 764 20.08 -10.35 -10.31
N ALA A 765 20.41 -9.73 -11.46
CA ALA A 765 20.44 -10.40 -12.75
C ALA A 765 21.61 -11.37 -12.86
N HIS A 766 22.82 -10.97 -12.44
CA HIS A 766 23.99 -11.88 -12.42
C HIS A 766 23.75 -13.11 -11.53
N ILE A 767 23.15 -12.93 -10.35
CA ILE A 767 22.81 -14.03 -9.44
C ILE A 767 21.74 -14.93 -10.06
N ALA A 768 20.62 -14.36 -10.54
CA ALA A 768 19.55 -15.13 -11.19
C ALA A 768 20.03 -15.91 -12.44
N ALA A 769 21.01 -15.36 -13.17
CA ALA A 769 21.63 -15.98 -14.34
C ALA A 769 22.71 -17.03 -14.00
N GLY A 770 23.09 -17.20 -12.73
CA GLY A 770 23.91 -18.32 -12.26
C GLY A 770 25.23 -17.97 -11.57
N MET A 771 25.59 -16.69 -11.41
CA MET A 771 26.87 -16.25 -10.82
C MET A 771 26.86 -16.23 -9.29
N PHE A 772 26.66 -17.40 -8.68
CA PHE A 772 26.73 -17.59 -7.23
C PHE A 772 27.29 -18.96 -6.88
N GLY A 773 27.91 -19.09 -5.70
CA GLY A 773 28.41 -20.34 -5.15
C GLY A 773 28.48 -20.30 -3.62
N ALA A 774 29.10 -21.30 -3.00
CA ALA A 774 29.20 -21.40 -1.55
C ALA A 774 30.62 -21.71 -1.06
N VAL A 775 31.02 -21.13 0.07
CA VAL A 775 32.21 -21.52 0.85
C VAL A 775 31.77 -22.16 2.15
N ILE A 776 32.03 -23.45 2.33
CA ILE A 776 31.80 -24.18 3.58
C ILE A 776 33.06 -24.05 4.44
N VAL A 777 32.88 -23.53 5.65
CA VAL A 777 33.91 -23.39 6.69
C VAL A 777 33.38 -24.03 7.98
N PRO A 778 33.78 -25.27 8.32
CA PRO A 778 33.25 -25.96 9.49
C PRO A 778 33.80 -25.36 10.80
N PRO A 779 33.01 -25.38 11.89
CA PRO A 779 33.52 -25.15 13.25
C PRO A 779 34.69 -26.07 13.60
N HIS A 780 35.61 -25.60 14.45
CA HIS A 780 36.79 -26.38 14.87
C HIS A 780 36.46 -27.73 15.54
N ASP A 781 35.33 -27.79 16.26
CA ASP A 781 34.84 -28.92 17.05
C ASP A 781 33.75 -29.73 16.33
N LEU A 782 33.53 -29.50 15.03
CA LEU A 782 32.43 -30.11 14.29
C LEU A 782 32.52 -31.65 14.31
N PRO A 783 31.54 -32.38 14.91
CA PRO A 783 31.59 -33.83 14.98
C PRO A 783 31.56 -34.48 13.59
N ARG A 784 32.05 -35.71 13.47
CA ARG A 784 31.95 -36.47 12.22
C ARG A 784 30.48 -36.87 11.95
N ALA A 785 30.02 -36.62 10.73
CA ALA A 785 28.86 -37.29 10.14
C ALA A 785 29.32 -38.44 9.24
N ASP A 786 28.44 -39.40 8.96
CA ASP A 786 28.74 -40.52 8.04
C ASP A 786 28.57 -40.10 6.59
N ARG A 787 27.64 -39.15 6.33
CA ARG A 787 27.48 -38.47 5.04
C ARG A 787 27.32 -36.97 5.22
N GLU A 788 27.90 -36.22 4.29
CA GLU A 788 27.75 -34.77 4.21
C GLU A 788 27.30 -34.35 2.82
N TYR A 789 26.19 -33.61 2.77
CA TYR A 789 25.62 -33.04 1.56
C TYR A 789 25.57 -31.50 1.65
N TYR A 790 25.49 -30.83 0.51
CA TYR A 790 25.19 -29.40 0.40
C TYR A 790 24.03 -29.15 -0.55
N LEU A 791 23.18 -28.16 -0.23
CA LEU A 791 22.07 -27.70 -1.05
C LEU A 791 22.04 -26.17 -1.06
N VAL A 792 22.42 -25.57 -2.18
CA VAL A 792 22.32 -24.12 -2.41
C VAL A 792 21.03 -23.86 -3.16
N GLN A 793 20.09 -23.15 -2.55
CA GLN A 793 18.84 -22.73 -3.19
C GLN A 793 19.04 -21.41 -3.92
N SER A 794 18.57 -21.34 -5.16
CA SER A 794 18.38 -20.08 -5.89
C SER A 794 17.05 -20.05 -6.64
N GLU A 795 16.63 -18.87 -7.07
CA GLU A 795 15.53 -18.70 -8.02
C GLU A 795 16.00 -17.98 -9.29
N THR A 796 15.27 -18.22 -10.38
CA THR A 796 15.57 -17.62 -11.69
C THR A 796 14.29 -17.20 -12.42
N TYR A 797 14.48 -16.32 -13.39
CA TYR A 797 13.45 -15.47 -13.98
C TYR A 797 13.62 -15.53 -15.50
N LEU A 798 12.70 -16.21 -16.17
CA LEU A 798 12.87 -16.68 -17.54
C LEU A 798 12.23 -15.71 -18.53
N SER A 799 13.01 -15.31 -19.53
CA SER A 799 12.48 -14.68 -20.74
C SER A 799 11.67 -15.68 -21.58
N GLU A 800 10.86 -15.17 -22.52
CA GLU A 800 9.94 -15.94 -23.38
C GLU A 800 10.60 -16.97 -24.32
N HIS A 801 11.92 -16.93 -24.46
CA HIS A 801 12.67 -17.76 -25.41
C HIS A 801 13.75 -18.57 -24.68
N ASN A 802 14.00 -19.79 -25.18
CA ASN A 802 15.09 -20.63 -24.70
C ASN A 802 16.46 -20.05 -25.11
N GLY A 803 17.45 -20.16 -24.24
CA GLY A 803 18.80 -19.64 -24.45
C GLY A 803 18.89 -18.11 -24.46
N ALA A 804 17.87 -17.42 -23.93
CA ALA A 804 17.88 -15.98 -23.72
C ALA A 804 18.34 -15.63 -22.29
N GLU A 805 18.72 -14.36 -22.11
CA GLU A 805 19.09 -13.74 -20.84
C GLU A 805 17.90 -13.75 -19.84
N VAL A 806 18.17 -13.48 -18.56
CA VAL A 806 17.14 -13.45 -17.50
C VAL A 806 16.23 -12.21 -17.57
N ASP A 807 14.95 -12.39 -17.27
CA ASP A 807 13.94 -11.34 -17.31
C ASP A 807 14.08 -10.39 -16.11
N THR A 808 14.70 -9.24 -16.35
CA THR A 808 14.92 -8.20 -15.32
C THR A 808 13.63 -7.55 -14.80
N GLY A 809 12.54 -7.59 -15.57
CA GLY A 809 11.22 -7.11 -15.14
C GLY A 809 10.59 -8.06 -14.12
N LYS A 810 10.64 -9.38 -14.36
CA LYS A 810 10.24 -10.39 -13.38
C LYS A 810 11.10 -10.38 -12.11
N ILE A 811 12.42 -10.13 -12.24
CA ILE A 811 13.33 -9.95 -11.09
C ILE A 811 12.83 -8.77 -10.22
N ALA A 812 12.58 -7.61 -10.82
CA ALA A 812 12.13 -6.42 -10.11
C ALA A 812 10.74 -6.56 -9.44
N ASN A 813 9.90 -7.47 -9.94
CA ASN A 813 8.59 -7.79 -9.38
C ASN A 813 8.61 -9.00 -8.42
N GLU A 814 9.77 -9.61 -8.17
CA GLU A 814 9.94 -10.83 -7.37
C GLU A 814 9.04 -12.01 -7.83
N THR A 815 8.83 -12.16 -9.14
CA THR A 815 8.04 -13.24 -9.75
C THR A 815 8.93 -14.29 -10.43
N PRO A 816 9.61 -15.18 -9.69
CA PRO A 816 10.44 -16.22 -10.31
C PRO A 816 9.58 -17.30 -10.97
N ASP A 817 10.11 -17.89 -12.03
CA ASP A 817 9.50 -19.00 -12.76
C ASP A 817 9.94 -20.35 -12.19
N LEU A 818 11.20 -20.45 -11.75
CA LEU A 818 11.80 -21.65 -11.15
C LEU A 818 12.56 -21.33 -9.86
N THR A 819 12.56 -22.28 -8.94
CA THR A 819 13.37 -22.26 -7.71
C THR A 819 14.00 -23.63 -7.56
N MET A 820 15.30 -23.68 -7.28
CA MET A 820 16.12 -24.84 -7.57
C MET A 820 17.12 -25.08 -6.44
N PHE A 821 17.35 -26.34 -6.08
CA PHE A 821 18.55 -26.71 -5.33
C PHE A 821 19.67 -27.05 -6.31
N ASN A 822 20.87 -26.52 -6.05
CA ASN A 822 22.11 -26.82 -6.77
C ASN A 822 22.06 -26.56 -8.29
N GLY A 823 21.24 -25.59 -8.71
CA GLY A 823 21.25 -25.02 -10.06
C GLY A 823 20.38 -25.71 -11.12
N HIS A 824 19.57 -26.72 -10.77
CA HIS A 824 18.60 -27.31 -11.69
C HIS A 824 17.34 -27.79 -10.94
N ALA A 825 16.16 -27.48 -11.49
CA ALA A 825 14.87 -27.86 -10.91
C ALA A 825 14.71 -29.39 -10.83
N ASN A 826 14.21 -29.91 -9.70
CA ASN A 826 13.96 -31.35 -9.47
C ASN A 826 15.13 -32.31 -9.74
N GLN A 827 16.40 -31.89 -9.89
CA GLN A 827 17.49 -32.81 -10.28
C GLN A 827 17.63 -34.01 -9.32
N TYR A 828 17.44 -33.77 -8.01
CA TYR A 828 17.49 -34.81 -6.97
C TYR A 828 16.20 -35.62 -6.80
N VAL A 829 15.18 -35.39 -7.62
CA VAL A 829 14.04 -36.31 -7.80
C VAL A 829 14.45 -37.45 -8.74
N PHE A 830 15.18 -37.13 -9.81
CA PHE A 830 15.65 -38.09 -10.82
C PHE A 830 16.93 -38.80 -10.41
N GLU A 831 17.82 -38.11 -9.68
CA GLU A 831 19.02 -38.69 -9.08
C GLU A 831 19.04 -38.48 -7.56
N PRO A 832 18.32 -39.32 -6.77
CA PRO A 832 18.20 -39.14 -5.32
C PRO A 832 19.54 -39.26 -4.59
N LEU A 833 19.72 -38.42 -3.57
CA LEU A 833 20.80 -38.53 -2.58
C LEU A 833 20.72 -39.91 -1.90
N LYS A 834 21.84 -40.45 -1.41
CA LYS A 834 21.90 -41.82 -0.86
C LYS A 834 22.28 -41.79 0.62
N ALA A 835 21.58 -42.56 1.44
CA ALA A 835 21.93 -42.82 2.83
C ALA A 835 21.57 -44.26 3.22
N LYS A 836 21.93 -44.66 4.44
CA LYS A 836 21.49 -45.91 5.07
C LYS A 836 20.83 -45.65 6.41
N VAL A 837 20.03 -46.62 6.86
CA VAL A 837 19.52 -46.66 8.23
C VAL A 837 20.69 -46.57 9.21
N GLY A 838 20.55 -45.72 10.23
CA GLY A 838 21.58 -45.50 11.24
C GLY A 838 22.76 -44.61 10.84
N GLU A 839 22.97 -44.29 9.55
CA GLU A 839 23.98 -43.30 9.14
C GLU A 839 23.57 -41.89 9.59
N ARG A 840 24.52 -41.13 10.13
CA ARG A 840 24.37 -39.70 10.41
C ARG A 840 24.56 -38.89 9.14
N VAL A 841 23.49 -38.20 8.72
CA VAL A 841 23.50 -37.35 7.52
C VAL A 841 23.49 -35.89 7.94
N ARG A 842 24.54 -35.15 7.55
CA ARG A 842 24.62 -33.69 7.65
C ARG A 842 24.28 -33.07 6.29
N ILE A 843 23.42 -32.06 6.27
CA ILE A 843 23.11 -31.29 5.06
C ILE A 843 23.37 -29.81 5.33
N TRP A 844 24.36 -29.24 4.64
CA TRP A 844 24.60 -27.80 4.57
C TRP A 844 23.59 -27.17 3.63
N VAL A 845 22.96 -26.06 4.04
CA VAL A 845 21.94 -25.38 3.25
C VAL A 845 22.26 -23.89 3.19
N LEU A 846 22.17 -23.29 2.00
CA LEU A 846 22.36 -21.87 1.75
C LEU A 846 21.21 -21.35 0.89
N ALA A 847 20.55 -20.28 1.29
CA ALA A 847 19.60 -19.55 0.45
C ALA A 847 20.33 -18.44 -0.30
N ALA A 848 20.80 -18.72 -1.52
CA ALA A 848 21.56 -17.77 -2.34
C ALA A 848 20.69 -16.66 -2.97
N GLY A 849 19.39 -16.92 -3.15
CA GLY A 849 18.42 -15.94 -3.65
C GLY A 849 18.40 -15.82 -5.19
N PRO A 850 18.29 -14.59 -5.76
CA PRO A 850 18.71 -13.31 -5.17
C PRO A 850 17.80 -12.75 -4.05
N SER A 851 16.53 -13.15 -3.98
CA SER A 851 15.53 -12.48 -3.12
C SER A 851 14.82 -13.43 -2.13
N ARG A 852 14.58 -14.70 -2.48
CA ARG A 852 13.74 -15.61 -1.68
C ARG A 852 14.55 -16.49 -0.72
N GLY A 853 13.99 -16.69 0.47
CA GLY A 853 14.54 -17.57 1.50
C GLY A 853 14.20 -19.06 1.31
N CYS A 854 14.71 -19.89 2.19
CA CYS A 854 14.45 -21.33 2.25
C CYS A 854 13.91 -21.72 3.63
N SER A 855 12.80 -22.44 3.68
CA SER A 855 12.37 -23.18 4.88
C SER A 855 12.68 -24.66 4.65
N PHE A 856 13.94 -25.06 4.88
CA PHE A 856 14.42 -26.37 4.48
C PHE A 856 13.86 -27.46 5.41
N HIS A 857 13.15 -28.44 4.84
CA HIS A 857 12.53 -29.55 5.56
C HIS A 857 12.80 -30.88 4.86
N VAL A 858 12.96 -31.96 5.64
CA VAL A 858 13.02 -33.34 5.14
C VAL A 858 11.81 -34.12 5.68
N VAL A 859 10.89 -34.47 4.78
CA VAL A 859 9.64 -35.16 5.09
C VAL A 859 9.93 -36.55 5.65
N GLY A 860 9.34 -36.86 6.80
CA GLY A 860 9.45 -38.16 7.46
C GLY A 860 10.57 -38.27 8.51
N THR A 861 11.34 -37.21 8.77
CA THR A 861 12.35 -37.20 9.83
C THR A 861 12.39 -35.86 10.58
N GLN A 862 13.24 -35.74 11.59
CA GLN A 862 13.50 -34.53 12.36
C GLN A 862 15.00 -34.31 12.48
N PHE A 863 15.42 -33.05 12.63
CA PHE A 863 16.81 -32.70 12.84
C PHE A 863 17.14 -32.75 14.33
N ASP A 864 18.21 -33.47 14.70
CA ASP A 864 18.73 -33.53 16.08
C ASP A 864 19.81 -32.48 16.37
N THR A 865 20.31 -31.83 15.32
CA THR A 865 21.32 -30.78 15.36
C THR A 865 21.01 -29.76 14.27
N VAL A 866 21.07 -28.47 14.63
CA VAL A 866 20.87 -27.36 13.70
C VAL A 866 21.87 -26.26 14.02
N PHE A 867 22.59 -25.84 12.98
CA PHE A 867 23.53 -24.72 13.01
C PHE A 867 23.08 -23.70 11.96
N LYS A 868 23.00 -22.43 12.33
CA LYS A 868 22.50 -21.33 11.49
C LYS A 868 23.34 -20.08 11.77
N GLU A 869 23.82 -19.43 10.71
CA GLU A 869 24.49 -18.12 10.80
C GLU A 869 25.64 -18.05 11.83
N GLY A 870 26.41 -19.13 11.95
CA GLY A 870 27.54 -19.21 12.89
C GLY A 870 27.23 -19.76 14.28
N ALA A 871 25.96 -20.05 14.61
CA ALA A 871 25.54 -20.53 15.93
C ALA A 871 24.73 -21.84 15.86
N TYR A 872 24.92 -22.72 16.85
CA TYR A 872 24.03 -23.87 17.04
C TYR A 872 22.73 -23.41 17.70
N THR A 873 21.59 -23.62 17.04
CA THR A 873 20.25 -23.46 17.61
C THR A 873 19.73 -24.75 18.22
N LEU A 874 20.25 -25.90 17.78
CA LEU A 874 20.04 -27.21 18.39
C LEU A 874 21.35 -28.02 18.33
N ARG A 875 21.68 -28.76 19.39
CA ARG A 875 22.81 -29.71 19.41
C ARG A 875 22.33 -31.11 19.80
N ARG A 876 22.88 -32.13 19.14
CA ARG A 876 22.79 -33.54 19.56
C ARG A 876 23.05 -33.68 21.06
N GLY A 877 22.19 -34.41 21.75
CA GLY A 877 22.29 -34.62 23.20
C GLY A 877 21.82 -33.43 24.05
N ASN A 878 21.04 -32.49 23.47
CA ASN A 878 20.28 -31.49 24.23
C ASN A 878 19.54 -32.18 25.41
N PRO A 879 19.75 -31.74 26.67
CA PRO A 879 19.09 -32.33 27.84
C PRO A 879 17.56 -32.36 27.79
N GLU A 880 16.95 -31.47 27.01
CA GLU A 880 15.49 -31.41 26.82
C GLU A 880 14.95 -32.47 25.85
N GLY A 881 15.81 -33.17 25.10
CA GLY A 881 15.41 -34.14 24.07
C GLY A 881 14.70 -33.52 22.86
N GLY A 882 14.77 -32.20 22.69
CA GLY A 882 14.10 -31.48 21.61
C GLY A 882 14.69 -31.75 20.21
N GLY A 883 13.82 -31.74 19.20
CA GLY A 883 14.16 -31.83 17.79
C GLY A 883 13.72 -30.58 17.00
N CYS A 884 14.21 -30.41 15.78
CA CYS A 884 13.81 -29.33 14.88
C CYS A 884 13.24 -29.88 13.57
N GLN A 885 12.13 -29.30 13.09
CA GLN A 885 11.45 -29.77 11.87
C GLN A 885 11.94 -29.09 10.59
N ALA A 886 12.44 -27.86 10.66
CA ALA A 886 12.81 -27.06 9.49
C ALA A 886 13.92 -26.07 9.84
N LEU A 887 14.88 -25.88 8.93
CA LEU A 887 15.89 -24.82 9.00
C LEU A 887 15.38 -23.62 8.18
N ASP A 888 15.03 -22.54 8.88
CA ASP A 888 14.60 -21.29 8.25
C ASP A 888 15.81 -20.40 7.88
N LEU A 889 15.88 -19.97 6.62
CA LEU A 889 16.94 -19.14 6.06
C LEU A 889 16.32 -18.00 5.24
N SER A 890 16.68 -16.76 5.55
CA SER A 890 16.42 -15.61 4.66
C SER A 890 17.38 -15.63 3.46
N SER A 891 17.19 -14.75 2.48
CA SER A 891 18.18 -14.57 1.40
C SER A 891 19.58 -14.26 1.98
N ALA A 892 20.61 -14.81 1.35
CA ALA A 892 22.02 -14.85 1.78
C ALA A 892 22.32 -15.60 3.10
N GLN A 893 21.35 -16.22 3.78
CA GLN A 893 21.61 -16.96 5.03
C GLN A 893 21.94 -18.44 4.80
N GLY A 894 22.79 -18.97 5.69
CA GLY A 894 23.30 -20.33 5.62
C GLY A 894 23.31 -21.09 6.95
N GLY A 895 23.35 -22.42 6.85
CA GLY A 895 23.42 -23.31 8.00
C GLY A 895 23.71 -24.77 7.64
N PHE A 896 23.59 -25.66 8.62
CA PHE A 896 23.46 -27.09 8.40
C PHE A 896 22.48 -27.73 9.37
N VAL A 897 21.93 -28.88 8.97
CA VAL A 897 21.11 -29.76 9.81
C VAL A 897 21.73 -31.15 9.86
N GLU A 898 21.48 -31.89 10.94
CA GLU A 898 21.80 -33.32 11.03
C GLU A 898 20.59 -34.15 11.42
N MET A 899 20.52 -35.35 10.85
CA MET A 899 19.50 -36.34 11.15
C MET A 899 20.08 -37.76 11.07
N VAL A 900 19.33 -38.73 11.58
CA VAL A 900 19.52 -40.16 11.36
C VAL A 900 18.21 -40.72 10.84
N PHE A 901 18.26 -41.67 9.92
CA PHE A 901 17.07 -42.37 9.42
C PHE A 901 16.90 -43.70 10.14
N GLU A 902 15.68 -43.93 10.67
CA GLU A 902 15.33 -45.14 11.43
C GLU A 902 14.83 -46.27 10.52
N GLU A 903 14.17 -45.94 9.40
CA GLU A 903 13.60 -46.90 8.45
C GLU A 903 14.10 -46.66 7.01
N PRO A 904 14.27 -47.71 6.18
CA PRO A 904 14.55 -47.55 4.76
C PRO A 904 13.38 -46.88 4.03
N GLY A 905 13.66 -46.04 3.03
CA GLY A 905 12.61 -45.30 2.33
C GLY A 905 13.10 -44.23 1.37
N HIS A 906 12.17 -43.43 0.87
CA HIS A 906 12.43 -42.26 0.03
C HIS A 906 11.92 -41.02 0.76
N TYR A 907 12.84 -40.28 1.38
CA TYR A 907 12.54 -39.11 2.20
C TYR A 907 12.65 -37.85 1.33
N THR A 908 11.55 -37.14 1.13
CA THR A 908 11.52 -35.96 0.26
C THR A 908 12.03 -34.74 1.01
N PHE A 909 13.07 -34.07 0.50
CA PHE A 909 13.48 -32.76 1.00
C PHE A 909 12.88 -31.63 0.14
N VAL A 910 12.50 -30.53 0.79
CA VAL A 910 11.74 -29.43 0.16
C VAL A 910 12.14 -28.07 0.74
N ASN A 911 11.89 -27.01 -0.02
CA ASN A 911 11.54 -25.73 0.60
C ASN A 911 10.05 -25.76 1.01
N HIS A 912 9.77 -25.64 2.30
CA HIS A 912 8.43 -25.72 2.88
C HIS A 912 7.57 -24.48 2.57
N SER A 913 8.14 -23.44 1.97
CA SER A 913 7.37 -22.48 1.15
C SER A 913 6.90 -23.20 -0.12
N PHE A 914 5.79 -23.93 -0.06
CA PHE A 914 5.42 -24.94 -1.08
C PHE A 914 5.35 -24.45 -2.53
N VAL A 915 5.10 -23.17 -2.79
CA VAL A 915 5.19 -22.60 -4.14
C VAL A 915 6.61 -22.73 -4.73
N GLU A 916 7.65 -22.68 -3.90
CA GLU A 916 9.03 -22.91 -4.35
C GLU A 916 9.31 -24.40 -4.59
N MET A 917 8.73 -25.29 -3.77
CA MET A 917 8.76 -26.74 -4.01
C MET A 917 8.10 -27.10 -5.35
N GLU A 918 6.94 -26.51 -5.64
CA GLU A 918 6.20 -26.68 -6.90
C GLU A 918 6.98 -26.13 -8.11
N ARG A 919 7.79 -25.09 -7.90
CA ARG A 919 8.75 -24.53 -8.89
C ARG A 919 10.05 -25.32 -9.07
N GLY A 920 10.26 -26.40 -8.30
CA GLY A 920 11.41 -27.30 -8.45
C GLY A 920 12.35 -27.41 -7.25
N ALA A 921 12.10 -26.71 -6.14
CA ALA A 921 12.94 -26.74 -4.94
C ALA A 921 12.62 -27.97 -4.07
N ARG A 922 12.87 -29.15 -4.62
CA ARG A 922 12.69 -30.45 -3.96
C ARG A 922 13.65 -31.52 -4.47
N GLY A 923 13.79 -32.58 -3.69
CA GLY A 923 14.55 -33.77 -4.04
C GLY A 923 14.24 -34.94 -3.11
N ILE A 924 14.92 -36.07 -3.33
CA ILE A 924 14.71 -37.31 -2.58
C ILE A 924 16.03 -37.75 -1.95
N ILE A 925 15.98 -38.24 -0.72
CA ILE A 925 17.02 -39.04 -0.06
C ILE A 925 16.53 -40.49 -0.06
N GLN A 926 17.20 -41.34 -0.82
CA GLN A 926 16.99 -42.77 -0.84
C GLN A 926 17.81 -43.41 0.30
N VAL A 927 17.10 -43.93 1.29
CA VAL A 927 17.67 -44.62 2.46
C VAL A 927 17.54 -46.13 2.25
N THR A 928 18.66 -46.85 2.22
CA THR A 928 18.67 -48.32 2.22
C THR A 928 18.82 -48.88 3.63
N ALA A 929 18.60 -50.18 3.78
CA ALA A 929 19.12 -50.93 4.93
C ALA A 929 20.67 -50.94 4.95
#